data_AF-A0A2E5TPE9-F1
#
_entry.id   AF-A0A2E5TPE9-F1
#
_cell.length_a   1.000
_cell.length_b   1.000
_cell.length_c   1.000
_cell.angle_alpha   90.00
_cell.angle_beta   90.00
_cell.angle_gamma   90.00
#
_symmetry.space_group_name_H-M   'P 1'
#
loop_
_entity.id
_entity.type
_entity.pdbx_description
1 polymer ?
#
loop_
_entity_poly.entity_id
_entity_poly.type
_entity_poly.pdbx_seq_one_letter_code
_entity_poly.pdbx_strand_id
1 'polypeptide(L)'
;MKHVLIILLICFLIIEKSDLYSVTKPITNPQSMMVGAKSISLGLNPAISGDISHSILNPATNADINQYPFSITVQSLLQEFNYLSVSGGVPFVLKFKRNNEEYRKEIGINIAYGNVSLNKIPETISIDGLPYQIGSFSAGYHLVHVGLGTNFYEKFSINKISFGTALKSTTYYVGSSNSSTIGIDFGAIATQYIDYKFISSVDLAAVIHNALSPSMTIKKTENIAILPFSIGLGSKVNFFNDRLSVLSSINEIGVSVGAEYEVEKGVFVRGSTNTDDLKIGLGIDLDNIPTGVVDYAFKGRFDFNYTQSAFPMDKNGTYVFSLTSLGRAVPKKPEILFPSKPLLITDQESYRFSGVGPKNSTIRIYNNDQIYKSIMTNKYGNWNIDPLPINEGENEIYIKAYNIEKDMSLKSNSVTIISDTIPPKLDIKIFPENSALTVKVQSNEVLANISGEIDDQKIRLRKVKNKKDNQDANSKNQNKYLVPTEYQARTELPLGLRKDDKKGFKASPPPQTMSQLTIFATDESGNSIEFGPVSFFGSISFPIDKHVHYSDTLIVIGNASEILQDIYINKEKVTLDAEDRFSIPIELDPGKNVIETTFETHNNKTLQFNTRVLRLVSYPDMNSKVKGRREIEFLSTLKLLHGDNDGNFYPTKIVTREFITKLMVLSMFNEEALADVDSNLFSDVPFDHPSAHYIQAAINEGLVYAFPDGTFKPNQELTLTEVIYLMSNAGIIDYEEVEDSNQLISRAQLAEFLAYTPKYERKIEKLIDWESGYDINEK
;
A
#
# COMPACT_ATOMS: atom_id res chain seq x y z
N MET A 1 -39.42 -19.78 6.60
CA MET A 1 -40.73 -19.72 7.30
C MET A 1 -40.74 -20.22 8.75
N LYS A 2 -39.75 -20.99 9.24
CA LYS A 2 -39.72 -21.47 10.64
C LYS A 2 -39.02 -20.55 11.67
N HIS A 3 -38.37 -19.46 11.24
CA HIS A 3 -37.67 -18.53 12.16
C HIS A 3 -38.40 -17.19 12.41
N VAL A 4 -39.49 -16.92 11.70
CA VAL A 4 -40.33 -15.72 11.92
C VAL A 4 -41.30 -15.93 13.08
N LEU A 5 -41.66 -17.18 13.37
CA LEU A 5 -42.59 -17.54 14.45
C LEU A 5 -41.98 -17.43 15.86
N ILE A 6 -40.65 -17.46 15.98
CA ILE A 6 -39.93 -17.46 17.27
C ILE A 6 -39.72 -16.03 17.80
N ILE A 7 -39.70 -15.02 16.91
CA ILE A 7 -39.60 -13.60 17.30
C ILE A 7 -40.96 -13.07 17.80
N LEU A 8 -42.08 -13.63 17.31
CA LEU A 8 -43.43 -13.30 17.75
C LEU A 8 -43.76 -13.80 19.17
N LEU A 9 -43.06 -14.82 19.68
CA LEU A 9 -43.37 -15.43 20.99
C LEU A 9 -42.62 -14.76 22.16
N ILE A 10 -41.53 -14.03 21.90
CA ILE A 10 -40.70 -13.41 22.94
C ILE A 10 -41.20 -12.01 23.34
N CYS A 11 -42.10 -11.40 22.56
CA CYS A 11 -42.69 -10.10 22.89
C CYS A 11 -43.90 -10.15 23.84
N PHE A 12 -44.33 -11.34 24.30
CA PHE A 12 -45.60 -11.49 25.04
C PHE A 12 -45.47 -11.76 26.54
N LEU A 13 -44.27 -11.79 27.10
CA LEU A 13 -44.06 -12.04 28.53
C LEU A 13 -43.07 -11.03 29.09
N ILE A 14 -43.61 -10.01 29.74
CA ILE A 14 -43.17 -9.35 30.98
C ILE A 14 -43.94 -8.02 31.04
N ILE A 15 -44.78 -7.86 32.06
CA ILE A 15 -44.98 -6.67 32.89
C ILE A 15 -46.06 -7.08 33.91
N GLU A 16 -45.63 -7.46 35.12
CA GLU A 16 -46.49 -7.40 36.30
C GLU A 16 -46.38 -6.01 36.92
N LYS A 17 -47.52 -5.42 37.24
CA LYS A 17 -47.65 -4.17 38.00
C LYS A 17 -47.27 -4.40 39.45
N SER A 18 -46.44 -3.52 40.00
CA SER A 18 -46.37 -3.26 41.43
C SER A 18 -46.77 -1.81 41.70
N ASP A 19 -47.73 -1.63 42.61
CA ASP A 19 -48.18 -0.33 43.12
C ASP A 19 -47.50 0.01 44.45
N LEU A 20 -47.44 1.33 44.73
CA LEU A 20 -47.06 2.05 45.96
C LEU A 20 -45.57 2.44 46.15
N TYR A 21 -45.18 3.68 45.81
CA TYR A 21 -45.24 4.89 46.67
C TYR A 21 -44.68 6.11 45.87
N SER A 22 -45.28 7.31 46.06
CA SER A 22 -44.93 8.60 45.43
C SER A 22 -44.88 8.62 43.89
N VAL A 23 -46.06 8.52 43.26
CA VAL A 23 -46.17 8.41 41.80
C VAL A 23 -45.92 9.77 41.12
N THR A 24 -44.73 9.95 40.56
CA THR A 24 -44.54 10.77 39.35
C THR A 24 -45.47 10.22 38.27
N LYS A 25 -46.67 10.81 38.10
CA LYS A 25 -47.59 10.36 37.06
C LYS A 25 -47.05 10.81 35.70
N PRO A 26 -46.77 9.87 34.77
CA PRO A 26 -46.42 10.25 33.41
C PRO A 26 -47.60 10.99 32.78
N ILE A 27 -47.32 12.08 32.07
CA ILE A 27 -48.34 12.80 31.30
C ILE A 27 -48.58 12.07 29.96
N THR A 28 -49.73 12.30 29.32
CA THR A 28 -49.98 11.77 27.97
C THR A 28 -48.89 12.26 27.01
N ASN A 29 -48.40 11.39 26.13
CA ASN A 29 -47.45 11.78 25.10
C ASN A 29 -48.15 12.64 24.03
N PRO A 30 -47.86 13.95 23.93
CA PRO A 30 -48.55 14.80 22.96
C PRO A 30 -48.10 14.53 21.51
N GLN A 31 -47.04 13.74 21.32
CA GLN A 31 -46.42 13.48 20.03
C GLN A 31 -47.31 12.69 19.05
N SER A 32 -48.04 11.67 19.50
CA SER A 32 -48.98 10.93 18.64
C SER A 32 -50.07 11.81 18.06
N MET A 33 -50.42 12.88 18.77
CA MET A 33 -51.42 13.82 18.32
C MET A 33 -50.88 14.73 17.22
N MET A 34 -49.54 14.86 17.07
CA MET A 34 -48.81 15.80 16.20
C MET A 34 -48.35 15.23 14.86
N VAL A 35 -49.08 14.26 14.31
CA VAL A 35 -48.78 13.61 13.03
C VAL A 35 -49.79 13.95 11.91
N GLY A 36 -49.47 13.60 10.67
CA GLY A 36 -50.38 13.82 9.53
C GLY A 36 -51.61 12.91 9.47
N ALA A 37 -52.63 13.34 8.74
CA ALA A 37 -53.90 12.64 8.54
C ALA A 37 -53.73 11.22 7.97
N LYS A 38 -52.72 10.99 7.12
CA LYS A 38 -52.35 9.64 6.65
C LYS A 38 -51.99 8.73 7.82
N SER A 39 -51.13 9.21 8.72
CA SER A 39 -50.67 8.44 9.88
C SER A 39 -51.82 8.12 10.83
N ILE A 40 -52.71 9.08 11.07
CA ILE A 40 -53.91 8.91 11.91
C ILE A 40 -54.84 7.86 11.29
N SER A 41 -55.13 7.97 9.99
CA SER A 41 -56.02 7.04 9.26
C SER A 41 -55.56 5.58 9.29
N LEU A 42 -54.28 5.33 9.55
CA LEU A 42 -53.65 4.02 9.58
C LEU A 42 -53.27 3.59 11.00
N GLY A 43 -53.90 4.16 12.03
CA GLY A 43 -53.77 3.72 13.41
C GLY A 43 -52.42 4.04 14.04
N LEU A 44 -51.76 5.12 13.60
CA LEU A 44 -50.44 5.53 14.07
C LEU A 44 -49.41 4.39 13.94
N ASN A 45 -49.45 3.67 12.83
CA ASN A 45 -48.58 2.52 12.61
C ASN A 45 -47.12 2.96 12.37
N PRO A 46 -46.13 2.48 13.15
CA PRO A 46 -44.72 2.85 12.96
C PRO A 46 -44.10 2.42 11.61
N ALA A 47 -44.73 1.52 10.85
CA ALA A 47 -44.21 1.00 9.58
C ALA A 47 -44.56 1.86 8.35
N ILE A 48 -45.12 3.06 8.57
CA ILE A 48 -45.35 4.03 7.49
C ILE A 48 -44.02 4.69 7.13
N SER A 49 -43.71 4.72 5.84
CA SER A 49 -42.47 5.27 5.28
C SER A 49 -42.75 6.21 4.11
N GLY A 50 -41.81 7.12 3.83
CA GLY A 50 -41.91 8.06 2.71
C GLY A 50 -42.93 9.20 2.91
N ASP A 51 -43.32 9.48 4.16
CA ASP A 51 -44.18 10.59 4.53
C ASP A 51 -43.49 11.43 5.62
N ILE A 52 -43.26 12.71 5.33
CA ILE A 52 -42.56 13.63 6.23
C ILE A 52 -43.41 14.01 7.46
N SER A 53 -44.74 13.95 7.34
CA SER A 53 -45.66 14.16 8.46
C SER A 53 -45.64 13.01 9.48
N HIS A 54 -45.08 11.87 9.10
CA HIS A 54 -44.89 10.71 9.96
C HIS A 54 -43.55 10.73 10.70
N SER A 55 -42.63 11.65 10.36
CA SER A 55 -41.31 11.70 11.02
C SER A 55 -41.40 11.92 12.52
N ILE A 56 -42.40 12.68 12.97
CA ILE A 56 -42.63 12.90 14.39
C ILE A 56 -43.00 11.57 15.07
N LEU A 57 -43.65 10.63 14.39
CA LEU A 57 -43.96 9.33 14.98
C LEU A 57 -42.80 8.34 14.87
N ASN A 58 -42.15 8.23 13.71
CA ASN A 58 -41.01 7.32 13.54
C ASN A 58 -39.91 8.02 12.73
N PRO A 59 -38.79 8.43 13.35
CA PRO A 59 -37.74 9.15 12.65
C PRO A 59 -37.03 8.32 11.57
N ALA A 60 -37.20 6.99 11.54
CA ALA A 60 -36.64 6.15 10.47
C ALA A 60 -37.21 6.48 9.08
N THR A 61 -38.41 7.06 8.99
CA THR A 61 -38.99 7.53 7.72
C THR A 61 -38.12 8.63 7.06
N ASN A 62 -37.31 9.34 7.85
CA ASN A 62 -36.41 10.38 7.34
C ASN A 62 -35.35 9.83 6.39
N ALA A 63 -35.03 8.54 6.48
CA ALA A 63 -34.11 7.89 5.55
C ALA A 63 -34.58 7.98 4.08
N ASP A 64 -35.88 8.19 3.84
CA ASP A 64 -36.46 8.29 2.50
C ASP A 64 -36.51 9.73 1.95
N ILE A 65 -36.00 10.71 2.69
CA ILE A 65 -35.88 12.10 2.24
C ILE A 65 -34.75 12.18 1.20
N ASN A 66 -35.12 12.22 -0.06
CA ASN A 66 -34.20 12.35 -1.21
C ASN A 66 -34.45 13.62 -2.05
N GLN A 67 -35.42 14.44 -1.64
CA GLN A 67 -35.78 15.75 -2.20
C GLN A 67 -36.17 16.68 -1.05
N TYR A 68 -36.84 17.81 -1.34
CA TYR A 68 -37.29 18.79 -0.35
C TYR A 68 -38.81 18.66 -0.06
N PRO A 69 -39.27 17.64 0.69
CA PRO A 69 -40.67 17.52 1.05
C PRO A 69 -41.05 18.53 2.15
N PHE A 70 -42.32 18.92 2.16
CA PHE A 70 -42.91 19.63 3.30
C PHE A 70 -44.33 19.12 3.53
N SER A 71 -44.83 19.22 4.76
CA SER A 71 -46.20 18.89 5.10
C SER A 71 -46.76 19.89 6.08
N ILE A 72 -48.04 20.22 5.91
CA ILE A 72 -48.83 21.03 6.84
C ILE A 72 -50.09 20.23 7.14
N THR A 73 -50.35 20.00 8.42
CA THR A 73 -51.56 19.33 8.90
C THR A 73 -52.29 20.25 9.85
N VAL A 74 -53.61 20.37 9.68
CA VAL A 74 -54.47 21.19 10.50
C VAL A 74 -55.72 20.42 10.92
N GLN A 75 -56.17 20.69 12.15
CA GLN A 75 -57.48 20.27 12.65
C GLN A 75 -57.99 21.37 13.59
N SER A 76 -59.28 21.65 13.48
CA SER A 76 -59.97 22.53 14.42
C SER A 76 -61.27 21.86 14.84
N LEU A 77 -61.52 21.79 16.15
CA LEU A 77 -62.76 21.26 16.71
C LEU A 77 -63.45 22.36 17.53
N LEU A 78 -64.71 22.64 17.20
CA LEU A 78 -65.58 23.60 17.91
C LEU A 78 -64.99 25.03 18.08
N GLN A 79 -64.01 25.42 17.27
CA GLN A 79 -63.26 26.69 17.41
C GLN A 79 -62.52 26.87 18.75
N GLU A 80 -62.36 25.79 19.51
CA GLU A 80 -61.72 25.79 20.83
C GLU A 80 -60.45 24.94 20.82
N PHE A 81 -60.46 23.81 20.11
CA PHE A 81 -59.27 22.99 19.95
C PHE A 81 -58.57 23.30 18.63
N ASN A 82 -57.30 23.67 18.71
CA ASN A 82 -56.45 23.92 17.55
C ASN A 82 -55.32 22.92 17.48
N TYR A 83 -55.14 22.39 16.27
CA TYR A 83 -54.10 21.44 15.93
C TYR A 83 -53.36 21.92 14.68
N LEU A 84 -52.03 21.99 14.79
CA LEU A 84 -51.14 22.34 13.69
C LEU A 84 -49.89 21.46 13.76
N SER A 85 -49.52 20.82 12.67
CA SER A 85 -48.23 20.15 12.51
C SER A 85 -47.61 20.55 11.18
N VAL A 86 -46.38 21.06 11.22
CA VAL A 86 -45.62 21.48 10.06
C VAL A 86 -44.30 20.73 10.05
N SER A 87 -43.97 20.09 8.94
CA SER A 87 -42.72 19.33 8.79
C SER A 87 -42.04 19.68 7.47
N GLY A 88 -40.71 19.78 7.48
CA GLY A 88 -39.87 19.95 6.30
C GLY A 88 -38.73 18.93 6.29
N GLY A 89 -38.27 18.56 5.10
CA GLY A 89 -37.17 17.63 4.90
C GLY A 89 -36.07 18.19 3.99
N VAL A 90 -34.82 17.88 4.31
CA VAL A 90 -33.64 18.23 3.51
C VAL A 90 -32.74 16.99 3.36
N PRO A 91 -32.34 16.61 2.14
CA PRO A 91 -31.37 15.55 1.93
C PRO A 91 -29.95 16.09 2.15
N PHE A 92 -29.10 15.32 2.81
CA PHE A 92 -27.71 15.65 3.11
C PHE A 92 -26.78 14.48 2.77
N VAL A 93 -25.57 14.76 2.29
CA VAL A 93 -24.56 13.74 1.99
C VAL A 93 -23.40 13.90 2.97
N LEU A 94 -23.29 12.96 3.91
CA LEU A 94 -22.17 12.89 4.84
C LEU A 94 -20.96 12.27 4.15
N LYS A 95 -19.86 13.02 4.03
CA LYS A 95 -18.57 12.55 3.52
C LYS A 95 -17.64 12.25 4.70
N PHE A 96 -16.98 11.09 4.71
CA PHE A 96 -16.04 10.71 5.77
C PHE A 96 -14.89 9.87 5.22
N LYS A 97 -13.76 9.80 5.95
CA LYS A 97 -12.58 9.01 5.56
C LYS A 97 -12.38 7.81 6.49
N ARG A 98 -12.02 6.67 5.93
CA ARG A 98 -11.60 5.46 6.67
C ARG A 98 -10.42 4.83 5.96
N ASN A 99 -9.31 4.59 6.65
CA ASN A 99 -8.07 4.05 6.08
C ASN A 99 -7.56 4.86 4.86
N ASN A 100 -7.55 6.19 4.96
CA ASN A 100 -7.26 7.14 3.86
C ASN A 100 -8.20 7.10 2.65
N GLU A 101 -9.23 6.26 2.65
CA GLU A 101 -10.23 6.19 1.58
C GLU A 101 -11.44 7.06 1.92
N GLU A 102 -12.01 7.71 0.90
CA GLU A 102 -13.22 8.53 1.02
C GLU A 102 -14.49 7.69 0.86
N TYR A 103 -15.47 7.93 1.73
CA TYR A 103 -16.79 7.32 1.70
C TYR A 103 -17.87 8.39 1.82
N ARG A 104 -19.07 8.08 1.36
CA ARG A 104 -20.24 8.96 1.46
C ARG A 104 -21.48 8.20 1.92
N LYS A 105 -22.37 8.89 2.63
CA LYS A 105 -23.67 8.35 3.06
C LYS A 105 -24.77 9.40 2.89
N GLU A 106 -25.90 9.00 2.31
CA GLU A 106 -27.08 9.84 2.26
C GLU A 106 -27.82 9.82 3.61
N ILE A 107 -28.14 11.00 4.11
CA ILE A 107 -28.84 11.24 5.37
C ILE A 107 -30.00 12.18 5.07
N GLY A 108 -31.21 11.82 5.47
CA GLY A 108 -32.33 12.73 5.47
C GLY A 108 -32.44 13.48 6.80
N ILE A 109 -32.60 14.79 6.73
CA ILE A 109 -32.80 15.67 7.88
C ILE A 109 -34.25 16.15 7.86
N ASN A 110 -34.93 16.04 9.00
CA ASN A 110 -36.28 16.58 9.21
C ASN A 110 -36.25 17.67 10.28
N ILE A 111 -37.03 18.72 10.04
CA ILE A 111 -37.40 19.70 11.07
C ILE A 111 -38.91 19.75 11.09
N ALA A 112 -39.51 19.63 12.27
CA ALA A 112 -40.95 19.71 12.44
C ALA A 112 -41.35 20.52 13.67
N TYR A 113 -42.51 21.15 13.58
CA TYR A 113 -43.15 21.91 14.63
C TYR A 113 -44.59 21.44 14.79
N GLY A 114 -44.96 21.06 16.01
CA GLY A 114 -46.31 20.66 16.38
C GLY A 114 -46.91 21.59 17.44
N ASN A 115 -48.19 21.91 17.30
CA ASN A 115 -49.00 22.58 18.31
C ASN A 115 -50.32 21.84 18.48
N VAL A 116 -50.63 21.53 19.74
CA VAL A 116 -51.91 21.00 20.18
C VAL A 116 -52.36 21.91 21.32
N SER A 117 -53.48 22.60 21.15
CA SER A 117 -53.94 23.59 22.12
C SER A 117 -55.45 23.58 22.30
N LEU A 118 -55.88 23.75 23.55
CA LEU A 118 -57.24 24.08 23.92
C LEU A 118 -57.29 25.55 24.32
N ASN A 119 -58.15 26.30 23.65
CA ASN A 119 -58.34 27.73 23.81
C ASN A 119 -59.66 28.01 24.53
N LYS A 120 -59.83 29.26 24.99
CA LYS A 120 -61.03 29.74 25.71
C LYS A 120 -61.35 28.97 27.00
N ILE A 121 -60.33 28.42 27.67
CA ILE A 121 -60.50 27.77 28.97
C ILE A 121 -60.90 28.85 29.99
N PRO A 122 -62.06 28.73 30.68
CA PRO A 122 -62.51 29.74 31.64
C PRO A 122 -61.52 29.93 32.78
N GLU A 123 -61.07 31.16 33.02
CA GLU A 123 -60.32 31.52 34.23
C GLU A 123 -61.30 31.93 35.32
N THR A 124 -61.30 31.24 36.46
CA THR A 124 -62.24 31.48 37.55
C THR A 124 -61.54 31.87 38.85
N ILE A 125 -62.21 32.74 39.62
CA ILE A 125 -61.88 33.02 41.03
C ILE A 125 -63.02 32.56 41.92
N SER A 126 -62.72 32.16 43.14
CA SER A 126 -63.75 31.85 44.15
C SER A 126 -64.04 33.10 44.98
N ILE A 127 -65.29 33.58 44.92
CA ILE A 127 -65.81 34.63 45.81
C ILE A 127 -66.98 33.99 46.56
N ASP A 128 -66.91 33.98 47.90
CA ASP A 128 -67.93 33.38 48.78
C ASP A 128 -68.26 31.90 48.45
N GLY A 129 -67.28 31.15 47.94
CA GLY A 129 -67.45 29.73 47.58
C GLY A 129 -68.11 29.50 46.21
N LEU A 130 -68.44 30.55 45.48
CA LEU A 130 -68.96 30.47 44.11
C LEU A 130 -67.86 30.81 43.09
N PRO A 131 -67.70 30.01 42.02
CA PRO A 131 -66.74 30.31 40.96
C PRO A 131 -67.27 31.43 40.06
N TYR A 132 -66.53 32.54 39.95
CA TYR A 132 -66.78 33.62 39.02
C TYR A 132 -65.72 33.62 37.92
N GLN A 133 -66.14 33.59 36.65
CA GLN A 133 -65.21 33.70 35.53
C GLN A 133 -64.70 35.14 35.39
N ILE A 134 -63.39 35.31 35.40
CA ILE A 134 -62.70 36.62 35.26
C ILE A 134 -61.98 36.78 33.92
N GLY A 135 -61.89 35.70 33.14
CA GLY A 135 -61.21 35.71 31.85
C GLY A 135 -61.20 34.35 31.18
N SER A 136 -60.28 34.18 30.24
CA SER A 136 -60.00 32.90 29.62
C SER A 136 -58.52 32.76 29.29
N PHE A 137 -58.00 31.55 29.41
CA PHE A 137 -56.63 31.22 29.01
C PHE A 137 -56.61 30.07 28.02
N SER A 138 -55.43 29.73 27.52
CA SER A 138 -55.20 28.57 26.65
C SER A 138 -54.17 27.66 27.30
N ALA A 139 -54.29 26.37 27.04
CA ALA A 139 -53.34 25.37 27.53
C ALA A 139 -53.04 24.34 26.43
N GLY A 140 -51.83 23.81 26.43
CA GLY A 140 -51.43 22.87 25.40
C GLY A 140 -49.95 22.56 25.38
N TYR A 141 -49.51 22.07 24.23
CA TYR A 141 -48.14 21.65 23.97
C TYR A 141 -47.62 22.29 22.68
N HIS A 142 -46.36 22.70 22.73
CA HIS A 142 -45.53 22.93 21.56
C HIS A 142 -44.48 21.82 21.47
N LEU A 143 -44.23 21.33 20.26
CA LEU A 143 -43.19 20.35 19.97
C LEU A 143 -42.28 20.91 18.88
N VAL A 144 -40.98 20.98 19.13
CA VAL A 144 -39.97 21.15 18.10
C VAL A 144 -39.25 19.83 17.96
N HIS A 145 -39.14 19.31 16.74
CA HIS A 145 -38.58 17.99 16.45
C HIS A 145 -37.53 18.11 15.33
N VAL A 146 -36.31 17.63 15.58
CA VAL A 146 -35.23 17.57 14.60
C VAL A 146 -34.81 16.12 14.44
N GLY A 147 -35.11 15.54 13.29
CA GLY A 147 -34.87 14.13 12.98
C GLY A 147 -33.76 13.93 11.97
N LEU A 148 -33.06 12.80 12.09
CA LEU A 148 -32.10 12.28 11.11
C LEU A 148 -32.52 10.86 10.72
N GLY A 149 -32.28 10.48 9.47
CA GLY A 149 -32.50 9.11 9.02
C GLY A 149 -31.56 8.68 7.89
N THR A 150 -31.23 7.39 7.82
CA THR A 150 -30.36 6.81 6.79
C THR A 150 -30.80 5.39 6.44
N ASN A 151 -30.58 5.00 5.18
CA ASN A 151 -30.88 3.67 4.66
C ASN A 151 -29.65 2.77 4.60
N PHE A 152 -29.82 1.47 4.85
CA PHE A 152 -28.85 0.41 4.60
C PHE A 152 -29.50 -0.63 3.70
N TYR A 153 -28.81 -1.03 2.65
CA TYR A 153 -29.33 -1.98 1.68
C TYR A 153 -28.57 -3.31 1.74
N GLU A 154 -29.28 -4.40 1.49
CA GLU A 154 -28.73 -5.77 1.37
C GLU A 154 -27.85 -6.19 2.58
N LYS A 155 -28.36 -5.98 3.79
CA LYS A 155 -27.70 -6.37 5.05
C LYS A 155 -28.52 -7.40 5.81
N PHE A 156 -27.87 -8.39 6.41
CA PHE A 156 -28.51 -9.43 7.24
C PHE A 156 -29.65 -10.18 6.53
N SER A 157 -29.52 -10.40 5.21
CA SER A 157 -30.58 -10.98 4.37
C SER A 157 -31.87 -10.14 4.28
N ILE A 158 -31.82 -8.87 4.70
CA ILE A 158 -32.90 -7.89 4.60
C ILE A 158 -32.58 -6.93 3.45
N ASN A 159 -33.56 -6.64 2.60
CA ASN A 159 -33.35 -5.79 1.42
C ASN A 159 -33.03 -4.34 1.78
N LYS A 160 -33.78 -3.76 2.74
CA LYS A 160 -33.59 -2.38 3.18
C LYS A 160 -33.86 -2.23 4.67
N ILE A 161 -32.95 -1.57 5.38
CA ILE A 161 -33.10 -1.21 6.79
C ILE A 161 -32.93 0.30 6.90
N SER A 162 -33.98 0.97 7.34
CA SER A 162 -34.00 2.41 7.59
C SER A 162 -33.82 2.62 9.08
N PHE A 163 -32.85 3.45 9.48
CA PHE A 163 -32.67 3.86 10.86
C PHE A 163 -32.87 5.36 10.97
N GLY A 164 -33.44 5.80 12.08
CA GLY A 164 -33.54 7.22 12.38
C GLY A 164 -33.46 7.51 13.87
N THR A 165 -33.11 8.76 14.16
CA THR A 165 -33.10 9.31 15.51
C THR A 165 -33.63 10.73 15.46
N ALA A 166 -34.21 11.21 16.55
CA ALA A 166 -34.62 12.59 16.64
C ALA A 166 -34.38 13.17 18.02
N LEU A 167 -34.00 14.44 18.03
CA LEU A 167 -34.01 15.30 19.20
C LEU A 167 -35.28 16.13 19.17
N LYS A 168 -36.01 16.18 20.27
CA LYS A 168 -37.22 17.00 20.39
C LYS A 168 -37.18 17.87 21.64
N SER A 169 -37.86 18.99 21.57
CA SER A 169 -38.18 19.83 22.72
C SER A 169 -39.70 19.96 22.83
N THR A 170 -40.22 19.61 24.00
CA THR A 170 -41.66 19.67 24.29
C THR A 170 -41.88 20.72 25.35
N THR A 171 -42.68 21.74 25.02
CA THR A 171 -43.08 22.80 25.94
C THR A 171 -44.55 22.65 26.28
N TYR A 172 -44.84 22.37 27.54
CA TYR A 172 -46.17 22.47 28.11
C TYR A 172 -46.45 23.91 28.55
N TYR A 173 -47.64 24.43 28.25
CA TYR A 173 -48.04 25.77 28.69
C TYR A 173 -49.47 25.82 29.21
N VAL A 174 -49.70 26.72 30.17
CA VAL A 174 -51.01 27.05 30.75
C VAL A 174 -51.05 28.56 31.00
N GLY A 175 -51.84 29.28 30.20
CA GLY A 175 -51.83 30.75 30.20
C GLY A 175 -50.44 31.29 29.88
N SER A 176 -49.88 32.12 30.77
CA SER A 176 -48.52 32.67 30.65
C SER A 176 -47.41 31.77 31.23
N SER A 177 -47.76 30.67 31.91
CA SER A 177 -46.79 29.76 32.50
C SER A 177 -46.38 28.68 31.50
N ASN A 178 -45.09 28.36 31.45
CA ASN A 178 -44.55 27.31 30.61
C ASN A 178 -43.49 26.47 31.33
N SER A 179 -43.37 25.22 30.87
CA SER A 179 -42.35 24.26 31.30
C SER A 179 -41.93 23.44 30.10
N SER A 180 -40.63 23.23 29.93
CA SER A 180 -40.08 22.53 28.77
C SER A 180 -39.23 21.34 29.20
N THR A 181 -39.20 20.32 28.37
CA THR A 181 -38.23 19.22 28.45
C THR A 181 -37.67 18.92 27.06
N ILE A 182 -36.64 18.08 27.03
CA ILE A 182 -36.04 17.53 25.82
C ILE A 182 -36.26 16.03 25.77
N GLY A 183 -36.38 15.48 24.58
CA GLY A 183 -36.57 14.05 24.35
C GLY A 183 -35.65 13.53 23.25
N ILE A 184 -35.23 12.27 23.34
CA ILE A 184 -34.56 11.57 22.24
C ILE A 184 -35.41 10.38 21.80
N ASP A 185 -35.64 10.29 20.50
CA ASP A 185 -36.38 9.19 19.87
C ASP A 185 -35.47 8.38 18.95
N PHE A 186 -35.76 7.08 18.83
CA PHE A 186 -35.07 6.15 17.93
C PHE A 186 -36.09 5.35 17.14
N GLY A 187 -35.82 5.16 15.86
CA GLY A 187 -36.70 4.45 14.95
C GLY A 187 -35.94 3.49 14.04
N ALA A 188 -36.58 2.39 13.70
CA ALA A 188 -36.12 1.46 12.67
C ALA A 188 -37.29 0.95 11.81
N ILE A 189 -37.06 0.80 10.50
CA ILE A 189 -37.98 0.17 9.55
C ILE A 189 -37.18 -0.80 8.68
N ALA A 190 -37.45 -2.10 8.81
CA ALA A 190 -36.86 -3.15 7.99
C ALA A 190 -37.87 -3.60 6.93
N THR A 191 -37.50 -3.47 5.65
CA THR A 191 -38.29 -3.87 4.49
C THR A 191 -37.67 -5.11 3.86
N GLN A 192 -38.48 -6.16 3.75
CA GLN A 192 -38.17 -7.38 3.04
C GLN A 192 -39.09 -7.50 1.81
N TYR A 193 -38.51 -7.54 0.63
CA TYR A 193 -39.24 -7.87 -0.58
C TYR A 193 -39.43 -9.38 -0.70
N ILE A 194 -40.62 -9.80 -1.13
CA ILE A 194 -40.98 -11.21 -1.24
C ILE A 194 -41.37 -11.51 -2.69
N ASP A 195 -40.74 -12.53 -3.27
CA ASP A 195 -41.10 -13.03 -4.60
C ASP A 195 -42.26 -14.02 -4.51
N TYR A 196 -43.46 -13.52 -4.22
CA TYR A 196 -44.65 -14.35 -4.14
C TYR A 196 -45.82 -13.73 -4.91
N LYS A 197 -46.74 -14.56 -5.41
CA LYS A 197 -47.73 -14.19 -6.44
C LYS A 197 -48.54 -12.93 -6.12
N PHE A 198 -48.83 -12.68 -4.84
CA PHE A 198 -49.63 -11.52 -4.40
C PHE A 198 -48.97 -10.68 -3.31
N ILE A 199 -47.90 -11.13 -2.65
CA ILE A 199 -47.19 -10.37 -1.62
C ILE A 199 -46.00 -9.67 -2.27
N SER A 200 -45.91 -8.36 -2.10
CA SER A 200 -44.86 -7.50 -2.69
C SER A 200 -43.73 -7.25 -1.70
N SER A 201 -44.07 -6.91 -0.45
CA SER A 201 -43.09 -6.75 0.63
C SER A 201 -43.71 -6.87 2.02
N VAL A 202 -42.86 -7.07 3.01
CA VAL A 202 -43.18 -7.00 4.43
C VAL A 202 -42.26 -5.96 5.07
N ASP A 203 -42.85 -4.97 5.72
CA ASP A 203 -42.15 -3.97 6.51
C ASP A 203 -42.41 -4.25 8.00
N LEU A 204 -41.33 -4.33 8.77
CA LEU A 204 -41.36 -4.40 10.23
C LEU A 204 -40.74 -3.14 10.79
N ALA A 205 -41.39 -2.52 11.77
CA ALA A 205 -40.94 -1.28 12.34
C ALA A 205 -40.97 -1.32 13.86
N ALA A 206 -40.00 -0.62 14.45
CA ALA A 206 -39.92 -0.38 15.87
C ALA A 206 -39.57 1.08 16.11
N VAL A 207 -40.15 1.67 17.14
CA VAL A 207 -39.85 3.03 17.57
C VAL A 207 -39.80 3.09 19.09
N ILE A 208 -38.88 3.89 19.60
CA ILE A 208 -38.74 4.23 21.00
C ILE A 208 -38.92 5.74 21.11
N HIS A 209 -39.92 6.20 21.85
CA HIS A 209 -40.07 7.61 22.18
C HIS A 209 -39.56 7.90 23.60
N ASN A 210 -39.00 9.09 23.77
CA ASN A 210 -38.51 9.57 25.06
C ASN A 210 -37.49 8.62 25.70
N ALA A 211 -36.60 8.03 24.90
CA ALA A 211 -35.52 7.16 25.36
C ALA A 211 -34.66 7.84 26.45
N LEU A 212 -34.50 9.16 26.30
CA LEU A 212 -34.03 10.06 27.34
C LEU A 212 -34.99 11.25 27.39
N SER A 213 -35.65 11.47 28.52
CA SER A 213 -36.48 12.67 28.75
C SER A 213 -36.42 13.09 30.22
N PRO A 214 -35.67 14.15 30.57
CA PRO A 214 -35.70 14.72 31.90
C PRO A 214 -37.13 15.12 32.32
N SER A 215 -37.36 15.17 33.62
CA SER A 215 -38.62 15.69 34.14
C SER A 215 -38.73 17.20 33.90
N MET A 216 -39.95 17.70 33.76
CA MET A 216 -40.25 19.12 33.70
C MET A 216 -40.94 19.55 35.00
N THR A 217 -40.48 20.63 35.62
CA THR A 217 -41.13 21.22 36.79
C THR A 217 -42.09 22.33 36.35
N ILE A 218 -43.36 22.22 36.74
CA ILE A 218 -44.40 23.22 36.45
C ILE A 218 -44.27 24.37 37.44
N LYS A 219 -43.79 25.53 36.98
CA LYS A 219 -43.43 26.66 37.87
C LYS A 219 -44.56 27.15 38.77
N LYS A 220 -45.82 27.07 38.31
CA LYS A 220 -46.98 27.57 39.05
C LYS A 220 -47.45 26.62 40.18
N THR A 221 -47.22 25.32 40.03
CA THR A 221 -47.71 24.29 40.97
C THR A 221 -46.59 23.51 41.65
N GLU A 222 -45.34 23.72 41.23
CA GLU A 222 -44.15 22.94 41.61
C GLU A 222 -44.24 21.44 41.29
N ASN A 223 -45.28 21.01 40.56
CA ASN A 223 -45.45 19.62 40.16
C ASN A 223 -44.38 19.20 39.15
N ILE A 224 -43.92 17.97 39.29
CA ILE A 224 -42.97 17.34 38.37
C ILE A 224 -43.76 16.47 37.38
N ALA A 225 -43.64 16.77 36.08
CA ALA A 225 -44.21 15.98 34.99
C ALA A 225 -43.10 15.24 34.22
N ILE A 226 -43.39 14.03 33.79
CA ILE A 226 -42.45 13.17 33.04
C ILE A 226 -43.15 12.70 31.77
N LEU A 227 -42.47 12.85 30.62
CA LEU A 227 -42.94 12.24 29.38
C LEU A 227 -42.68 10.73 29.42
N PRO A 228 -43.65 9.88 29.06
CA PRO A 228 -43.51 8.44 29.17
C PRO A 228 -42.50 7.93 28.16
N PHE A 229 -41.58 7.09 28.61
CA PHE A 229 -40.85 6.19 27.72
C PHE A 229 -41.85 5.23 27.08
N SER A 230 -41.93 5.22 25.74
CA SER A 230 -42.86 4.35 25.02
C SER A 230 -42.16 3.59 23.90
N ILE A 231 -42.60 2.36 23.68
CA ILE A 231 -42.13 1.52 22.58
C ILE A 231 -43.34 1.24 21.68
N GLY A 232 -43.19 1.52 20.39
CA GLY A 232 -44.17 1.19 19.37
C GLY A 232 -43.62 0.14 18.43
N LEU A 233 -44.42 -0.87 18.11
CA LEU A 233 -44.13 -1.89 17.10
C LEU A 233 -45.16 -1.83 15.98
N GLY A 234 -44.72 -1.98 14.74
CA GLY A 234 -45.57 -1.94 13.56
C GLY A 234 -45.19 -3.00 12.53
N SER A 235 -46.18 -3.51 11.83
CA SER A 235 -45.99 -4.29 10.61
C SER A 235 -46.85 -3.73 9.49
N LYS A 236 -46.35 -3.82 8.25
CA LYS A 236 -47.09 -3.50 7.03
C LYS A 236 -46.78 -4.55 5.96
N VAL A 237 -47.79 -5.18 5.42
CA VAL A 237 -47.67 -6.15 4.32
C VAL A 237 -48.29 -5.54 3.08
N ASN A 238 -47.48 -5.39 2.02
CA ASN A 238 -47.91 -4.84 0.75
C ASN A 238 -48.28 -5.97 -0.21
N PHE A 239 -49.41 -5.84 -0.87
CA PHE A 239 -49.98 -6.80 -1.80
C PHE A 239 -50.21 -6.18 -3.17
N PHE A 240 -50.25 -7.02 -4.21
CA PHE A 240 -50.61 -6.63 -5.58
C PHE A 240 -49.83 -5.43 -6.13
N ASN A 241 -48.49 -5.48 -6.03
CA ASN A 241 -47.59 -4.40 -6.44
C ASN A 241 -47.88 -3.09 -5.69
N ASP A 242 -47.98 -3.20 -4.37
CA ASP A 242 -48.26 -2.13 -3.41
C ASP A 242 -49.65 -1.47 -3.50
N ARG A 243 -50.59 -2.02 -4.29
CA ARG A 243 -51.97 -1.50 -4.37
C ARG A 243 -52.79 -1.68 -3.10
N LEU A 244 -52.52 -2.73 -2.31
CA LEU A 244 -53.17 -2.97 -1.03
C LEU A 244 -52.10 -3.12 0.04
N SER A 245 -52.20 -2.36 1.12
CA SER A 245 -51.34 -2.50 2.29
C SER A 245 -52.20 -2.87 3.50
N VAL A 246 -51.81 -3.90 4.23
CA VAL A 246 -52.43 -4.27 5.53
C VAL A 246 -51.43 -4.00 6.62
N LEU A 247 -51.88 -3.29 7.67
CA LEU A 247 -51.04 -2.78 8.75
C LEU A 247 -51.55 -3.28 10.10
N SER A 248 -50.62 -3.60 10.99
CA SER A 248 -50.91 -3.88 12.39
C SER A 248 -49.89 -3.21 13.29
N SER A 249 -50.30 -2.63 14.41
CA SER A 249 -49.37 -2.01 15.36
C SER A 249 -49.80 -2.17 16.80
N ILE A 250 -48.82 -2.10 17.68
CA ILE A 250 -48.99 -1.97 19.13
C ILE A 250 -48.22 -0.71 19.52
N ASN A 251 -48.93 0.30 20.00
CA ASN A 251 -48.37 1.60 20.36
C ASN A 251 -49.16 2.20 21.54
N GLU A 252 -49.00 3.50 21.80
CA GLU A 252 -49.65 4.18 22.93
C GLU A 252 -51.18 4.31 22.82
N ILE A 253 -51.77 4.11 21.63
CA ILE A 253 -53.23 4.01 21.45
C ILE A 253 -53.74 2.55 21.42
N GLY A 254 -52.91 1.61 21.88
CA GLY A 254 -53.22 0.19 21.97
C GLY A 254 -52.92 -0.60 20.70
N VAL A 255 -53.64 -1.72 20.53
CA VAL A 255 -53.52 -2.58 19.35
C VAL A 255 -54.38 -1.98 18.24
N SER A 256 -53.76 -1.69 17.10
CA SER A 256 -54.44 -1.14 15.92
C SER A 256 -54.28 -2.06 14.72
N VAL A 257 -55.33 -2.21 13.92
CA VAL A 257 -55.29 -2.87 12.61
C VAL A 257 -55.84 -1.91 11.57
N GLY A 258 -55.20 -1.83 10.41
CA GLY A 258 -55.62 -0.95 9.34
C GLY A 258 -55.26 -1.44 7.94
N ALA A 259 -55.80 -0.76 6.94
CA ALA A 259 -55.50 -1.02 5.54
C ALA A 259 -55.49 0.29 4.73
N GLU A 260 -54.65 0.31 3.69
CA GLU A 260 -54.59 1.33 2.65
C GLU A 260 -54.81 0.63 1.30
N TYR A 261 -55.76 1.10 0.51
CA TYR A 261 -56.03 0.57 -0.83
C TYR A 261 -56.00 1.70 -1.86
N GLU A 262 -55.20 1.51 -2.92
CA GLU A 262 -55.14 2.38 -4.08
C GLU A 262 -56.25 1.98 -5.07
N VAL A 263 -57.34 2.74 -5.07
CA VAL A 263 -58.53 2.48 -5.92
C VAL A 263 -58.20 2.80 -7.38
N GLU A 264 -57.60 3.96 -7.60
CA GLU A 264 -57.05 4.43 -8.87
C GLU A 264 -55.67 5.02 -8.63
N LYS A 265 -54.88 5.18 -9.69
CA LYS A 265 -53.51 5.71 -9.58
C LYS A 265 -53.52 7.05 -8.85
N GLY A 266 -52.92 7.09 -7.67
CA GLY A 266 -52.88 8.29 -6.83
C GLY A 266 -54.11 8.55 -5.95
N VAL A 267 -55.12 7.68 -5.93
CA VAL A 267 -56.31 7.80 -5.08
C VAL A 267 -56.35 6.66 -4.08
N PHE A 268 -56.29 7.00 -2.79
CA PHE A 268 -56.15 6.05 -1.69
C PHE A 268 -57.35 6.13 -0.74
N VAL A 269 -57.89 4.97 -0.39
CA VAL A 269 -58.86 4.82 0.71
C VAL A 269 -58.17 4.10 1.86
N ARG A 270 -58.40 4.59 3.08
CA ARG A 270 -57.75 4.10 4.30
C ARG A 270 -58.79 3.82 5.37
N GLY A 271 -58.52 2.81 6.17
CA GLY A 271 -59.31 2.52 7.36
C GLY A 271 -58.46 1.87 8.43
N SER A 272 -58.73 2.20 9.69
CA SER A 272 -58.16 1.49 10.83
C SER A 272 -59.09 1.50 12.02
N THR A 273 -58.87 0.55 12.93
CA THR A 273 -59.57 0.46 14.21
C THR A 273 -58.57 0.09 15.30
N ASN A 274 -58.76 0.67 16.48
CA ASN A 274 -58.16 0.20 17.73
C ASN A 274 -59.29 -0.12 18.73
N THR A 275 -58.97 -0.26 20.02
CA THR A 275 -59.95 -0.52 21.08
C THR A 275 -61.01 0.56 21.20
N ASP A 276 -60.64 1.80 20.92
CA ASP A 276 -61.43 2.98 21.27
C ASP A 276 -61.89 3.80 20.07
N ASP A 277 -61.33 3.63 18.87
CA ASP A 277 -61.62 4.45 17.70
C ASP A 277 -61.81 3.63 16.42
N LEU A 278 -62.71 4.11 15.57
CA LEU A 278 -62.80 3.78 14.15
C LEU A 278 -62.32 4.98 13.32
N LYS A 279 -61.38 4.74 12.41
CA LYS A 279 -60.73 5.78 11.59
C LYS A 279 -60.93 5.48 10.11
N ILE A 280 -61.34 6.47 9.35
CA ILE A 280 -61.53 6.40 7.90
C ILE A 280 -60.75 7.54 7.27
N GLY A 281 -60.06 7.30 6.15
CA GLY A 281 -59.29 8.33 5.47
C GLY A 281 -59.33 8.23 3.95
N LEU A 282 -59.06 9.37 3.32
CA LEU A 282 -58.93 9.54 1.87
C LEU A 282 -57.58 10.21 1.59
N GLY A 283 -56.88 9.78 0.54
CA GLY A 283 -55.67 10.43 0.06
C GLY A 283 -55.73 10.64 -1.45
N ILE A 284 -55.33 11.80 -1.93
CA ILE A 284 -55.27 12.13 -3.36
C ILE A 284 -53.89 12.72 -3.67
N ASP A 285 -53.10 12.01 -4.47
CA ASP A 285 -51.87 12.50 -5.08
C ASP A 285 -52.23 13.44 -6.25
N LEU A 286 -51.65 14.62 -6.25
CA LEU A 286 -51.77 15.62 -7.31
C LEU A 286 -50.41 15.75 -7.98
N ASP A 287 -50.32 15.30 -9.23
CA ASP A 287 -49.07 15.30 -9.98
C ASP A 287 -48.93 16.52 -10.90
N ASN A 288 -47.70 16.93 -11.19
CA ASN A 288 -47.38 18.04 -12.08
C ASN A 288 -48.05 19.38 -11.74
N ILE A 289 -48.14 19.76 -10.46
CA ILE A 289 -48.65 21.07 -10.07
C ILE A 289 -47.62 22.13 -10.49
N PRO A 290 -47.98 23.12 -11.34
CA PRO A 290 -47.05 24.13 -11.83
C PRO A 290 -46.67 25.10 -10.70
N THR A 291 -45.39 25.44 -10.58
CA THR A 291 -44.89 26.43 -9.60
C THR A 291 -44.72 27.83 -10.18
N GLY A 292 -44.90 27.99 -11.49
CA GLY A 292 -44.53 29.22 -12.22
C GLY A 292 -43.03 29.32 -12.57
N VAL A 293 -42.20 28.38 -12.08
CA VAL A 293 -40.80 28.24 -12.49
C VAL A 293 -40.70 27.20 -13.62
N VAL A 294 -39.98 27.55 -14.69
CA VAL A 294 -39.78 26.68 -15.86
C VAL A 294 -39.11 25.36 -15.43
N ASP A 295 -39.61 24.23 -15.94
CA ASP A 295 -39.14 22.86 -15.64
C ASP A 295 -39.15 22.46 -14.16
N TYR A 296 -40.00 23.11 -13.38
CA TYR A 296 -40.17 22.86 -11.95
C TYR A 296 -41.65 22.68 -11.58
N ALA A 297 -42.19 21.48 -11.83
CA ALA A 297 -43.48 21.06 -11.30
C ALA A 297 -43.29 20.24 -10.01
N PHE A 298 -44.24 20.37 -9.07
CA PHE A 298 -44.21 19.61 -7.81
C PHE A 298 -45.34 18.58 -7.76
N LYS A 299 -45.11 17.50 -7.01
CA LYS A 299 -46.10 16.49 -6.69
C LYS A 299 -46.63 16.76 -5.28
N GLY A 300 -47.93 17.00 -5.15
CA GLY A 300 -48.63 17.19 -3.89
C GLY A 300 -49.43 15.96 -3.48
N ARG A 301 -49.86 15.92 -2.23
CA ARG A 301 -50.85 15.00 -1.69
C ARG A 301 -51.77 15.74 -0.74
N PHE A 302 -53.07 15.51 -0.91
CA PHE A 302 -54.10 15.90 0.04
C PHE A 302 -54.57 14.67 0.80
N ASP A 303 -54.56 14.72 2.12
CA ASP A 303 -55.06 13.64 2.98
C ASP A 303 -56.16 14.16 3.91
N PHE A 304 -57.22 13.38 4.05
CA PHE A 304 -58.33 13.62 4.96
C PHE A 304 -58.48 12.41 5.89
N ASN A 305 -58.79 12.67 7.15
CA ASN A 305 -59.15 11.66 8.14
C ASN A 305 -60.43 12.05 8.87
N TYR A 306 -61.27 11.05 9.12
CA TYR A 306 -62.36 11.07 10.10
C TYR A 306 -62.06 10.04 11.19
N THR A 307 -62.16 10.44 12.45
CA THR A 307 -62.02 9.56 13.61
C THR A 307 -63.30 9.60 14.45
N GLN A 308 -63.89 8.43 14.67
CA GLN A 308 -65.03 8.21 15.55
C GLN A 308 -64.57 7.45 16.79
N SER A 309 -64.67 8.07 17.96
CA SER A 309 -64.37 7.39 19.23
C SER A 309 -65.58 6.60 19.74
N ALA A 310 -65.30 5.50 20.43
CA ALA A 310 -66.22 4.62 21.13
C ALA A 310 -66.49 5.15 22.54
N PHE A 311 -67.68 4.87 23.06
CA PHE A 311 -68.12 5.29 24.40
C PHE A 311 -67.11 4.87 25.49
N PRO A 312 -66.82 5.73 26.50
CA PRO A 312 -67.66 6.82 27.01
C PRO A 312 -67.22 8.26 26.66
N MET A 313 -66.23 8.47 25.80
CA MET A 313 -65.58 9.79 25.64
C MET A 313 -66.05 10.61 24.42
N ASP A 314 -67.34 10.95 24.39
CA ASP A 314 -67.99 11.87 23.43
C ASP A 314 -68.52 11.23 22.12
N LYS A 315 -69.73 11.62 21.73
CA LYS A 315 -70.42 11.11 20.51
C LYS A 315 -69.91 11.79 19.24
N ASN A 316 -69.06 12.81 19.37
CA ASN A 316 -68.66 13.69 18.28
C ASN A 316 -67.38 13.19 17.59
N GLY A 317 -67.46 12.95 16.28
CA GLY A 317 -66.28 12.62 15.48
C GLY A 317 -65.34 13.80 15.28
N THR A 318 -64.09 13.50 14.93
CA THR A 318 -63.05 14.51 14.62
C THR A 318 -62.55 14.39 13.19
N TYR A 319 -62.08 15.51 12.63
CA TYR A 319 -61.64 15.62 11.24
C TYR A 319 -60.23 16.21 11.16
N VAL A 320 -59.37 15.64 10.32
CA VAL A 320 -57.99 16.12 10.12
C VAL A 320 -57.69 16.26 8.62
N PHE A 321 -57.05 17.37 8.26
CA PHE A 321 -56.61 17.63 6.90
C PHE A 321 -55.08 17.79 6.85
N SER A 322 -54.43 17.11 5.91
CA SER A 322 -53.01 17.32 5.59
C SER A 322 -52.83 17.70 4.14
N LEU A 323 -51.94 18.66 3.91
CA LEU A 323 -51.38 18.96 2.60
C LEU A 323 -49.87 18.68 2.65
N THR A 324 -49.41 17.80 1.78
CA THR A 324 -48.00 17.36 1.75
C THR A 324 -47.43 17.55 0.35
N SER A 325 -46.29 18.23 0.23
CA SER A 325 -45.45 18.18 -0.96
C SER A 325 -44.53 16.97 -0.88
N LEU A 326 -44.60 16.13 -1.91
CA LEU A 326 -43.75 14.95 -2.09
C LEU A 326 -42.45 15.30 -2.85
N GLY A 327 -42.23 16.59 -3.16
CA GLY A 327 -41.08 17.08 -3.92
C GLY A 327 -41.40 17.39 -5.39
N ARG A 328 -40.37 17.41 -6.24
CA ARG A 328 -40.49 17.58 -7.69
C ARG A 328 -41.26 16.40 -8.30
N ALA A 329 -42.08 16.70 -9.30
CA ALA A 329 -42.82 15.72 -10.10
C ALA A 329 -41.90 14.95 -11.07
N VAL A 330 -40.85 14.34 -10.54
CA VAL A 330 -39.88 13.52 -11.28
C VAL A 330 -39.72 12.17 -10.57
N PRO A 331 -39.25 11.12 -11.27
CA PRO A 331 -38.97 9.83 -10.64
C PRO A 331 -38.01 9.97 -9.45
N LYS A 332 -38.15 9.09 -8.45
CA LYS A 332 -37.21 9.07 -7.31
C LYS A 332 -35.78 8.94 -7.81
N LYS A 333 -34.87 9.70 -7.18
CA LYS A 333 -33.43 9.66 -7.47
C LYS A 333 -32.92 8.22 -7.25
N PRO A 334 -32.31 7.56 -8.25
CA PRO A 334 -31.66 6.27 -8.08
C PRO A 334 -30.29 6.42 -7.38
N GLU A 335 -29.77 5.32 -6.85
CA GLU A 335 -28.52 5.27 -6.09
C GLU A 335 -27.64 4.10 -6.58
N ILE A 336 -26.36 4.37 -6.80
CA ILE A 336 -25.30 3.39 -7.04
C ILE A 336 -24.81 2.90 -5.67
N LEU A 337 -24.95 1.61 -5.40
CA LEU A 337 -24.52 0.97 -4.15
C LEU A 337 -23.17 0.25 -4.31
N PHE A 338 -22.92 -0.30 -5.50
CA PHE A 338 -21.65 -0.89 -5.87
C PHE A 338 -21.16 -0.28 -7.19
N PRO A 339 -19.87 0.15 -7.26
CA PRO A 339 -18.93 0.23 -6.14
C PRO A 339 -19.35 1.25 -5.08
N SER A 340 -18.96 1.00 -3.83
CA SER A 340 -19.29 1.88 -2.70
C SER A 340 -18.34 3.07 -2.57
N LYS A 341 -17.14 2.96 -3.14
CA LYS A 341 -16.13 4.02 -3.16
C LYS A 341 -16.48 5.06 -4.24
N PRO A 342 -16.40 6.37 -3.93
CA PRO A 342 -16.66 7.43 -4.91
C PRO A 342 -15.54 7.58 -5.93
N LEU A 343 -14.31 7.19 -5.59
CA LEU A 343 -13.15 7.17 -6.48
C LEU A 343 -12.48 5.80 -6.42
N LEU A 344 -12.17 5.24 -7.58
CA LEU A 344 -11.46 3.98 -7.76
C LEU A 344 -10.37 4.16 -8.81
N ILE A 345 -9.26 3.46 -8.62
CA ILE A 345 -8.20 3.29 -9.61
C ILE A 345 -8.11 1.79 -9.87
N THR A 346 -8.05 1.38 -11.14
CA THR A 346 -8.05 -0.04 -11.52
C THR A 346 -7.35 -0.26 -12.86
N ASP A 347 -6.77 -1.45 -12.99
CA ASP A 347 -6.20 -2.04 -14.21
C ASP A 347 -7.23 -2.75 -15.11
N GLN A 348 -8.52 -2.67 -14.77
CA GLN A 348 -9.57 -3.41 -15.47
C GLN A 348 -10.21 -2.57 -16.56
N GLU A 349 -10.31 -3.10 -17.78
CA GLU A 349 -11.03 -2.45 -18.90
C GLU A 349 -12.56 -2.42 -18.72
N SER A 350 -13.09 -3.08 -17.69
CA SER A 350 -14.54 -3.05 -17.42
C SER A 350 -14.85 -3.20 -15.93
N TYR A 351 -15.96 -2.61 -15.48
CA TYR A 351 -16.34 -2.59 -14.07
C TYR A 351 -17.82 -2.89 -13.84
N ARG A 352 -18.14 -3.60 -12.76
CA ARG A 352 -19.54 -3.95 -12.41
C ARG A 352 -20.19 -2.84 -11.60
N PHE A 353 -21.46 -2.58 -11.88
CA PHE A 353 -22.26 -1.61 -11.15
C PHE A 353 -23.57 -2.24 -10.69
N SER A 354 -23.97 -1.93 -9.46
CA SER A 354 -25.29 -2.29 -8.94
C SER A 354 -25.83 -1.21 -8.03
N GLY A 355 -27.14 -1.23 -7.84
CA GLY A 355 -27.78 -0.29 -6.96
C GLY A 355 -29.29 -0.41 -6.93
N VAL A 356 -29.92 0.67 -6.51
CA VAL A 356 -31.37 0.77 -6.32
C VAL A 356 -31.94 1.98 -7.06
N GLY A 357 -33.21 1.90 -7.42
CA GLY A 357 -33.94 2.97 -8.09
C GLY A 357 -35.44 2.78 -7.97
N PRO A 358 -36.25 3.62 -8.65
CA PRO A 358 -37.70 3.42 -8.71
C PRO A 358 -38.03 2.02 -9.26
N LYS A 359 -39.05 1.36 -8.70
CA LYS A 359 -39.49 0.01 -9.12
C LYS A 359 -39.93 0.01 -10.60
N ASN A 360 -39.64 -1.06 -11.33
CA ASN A 360 -40.04 -1.25 -12.73
C ASN A 360 -39.78 -0.03 -13.64
N SER A 361 -38.64 0.63 -13.47
CA SER A 361 -38.31 1.89 -14.16
C SER A 361 -37.02 1.75 -14.94
N THR A 362 -36.89 2.53 -16.02
CA THR A 362 -35.66 2.56 -16.81
C THR A 362 -34.60 3.40 -16.10
N ILE A 363 -33.38 2.88 -15.98
CA ILE A 363 -32.20 3.59 -15.50
C ILE A 363 -31.29 3.84 -16.69
N ARG A 364 -30.97 5.12 -16.96
CA ARG A 364 -29.95 5.54 -17.92
C ARG A 364 -28.64 5.77 -17.19
N ILE A 365 -27.60 5.12 -17.69
CA ILE A 365 -26.22 5.21 -17.19
C ILE A 365 -25.46 6.17 -18.08
N TYR A 366 -24.77 7.10 -17.46
CA TYR A 366 -23.95 8.11 -18.10
C TYR A 366 -22.49 7.85 -17.74
N ASN A 367 -21.60 7.96 -18.72
CA ASN A 367 -20.15 8.04 -18.53
C ASN A 367 -19.69 9.37 -19.13
N ASN A 368 -19.08 10.23 -18.32
CA ASN A 368 -18.60 11.55 -18.74
C ASN A 368 -19.69 12.37 -19.47
N ASP A 369 -20.87 12.45 -18.86
CA ASP A 369 -22.10 13.11 -19.38
C ASP A 369 -22.67 12.55 -20.70
N GLN A 370 -22.08 11.51 -21.29
CA GLN A 370 -22.63 10.80 -22.44
C GLN A 370 -23.46 9.60 -22.01
N ILE A 371 -24.59 9.37 -22.67
CA ILE A 371 -25.42 8.17 -22.42
C ILE A 371 -24.64 6.95 -22.88
N TYR A 372 -24.41 6.02 -21.96
CA TYR A 372 -23.70 4.79 -22.24
C TYR A 372 -24.67 3.62 -22.46
N LYS A 373 -25.55 3.34 -21.48
CA LYS A 373 -26.47 2.19 -21.51
C LYS A 373 -27.76 2.50 -20.76
N SER A 374 -28.85 1.84 -21.14
CA SER A 374 -30.11 1.84 -20.39
C SER A 374 -30.42 0.43 -19.89
N ILE A 375 -30.86 0.32 -18.64
CA ILE A 375 -31.29 -0.93 -18.00
C ILE A 375 -32.65 -0.73 -17.33
N MET A 376 -33.31 -1.80 -16.93
CA MET A 376 -34.53 -1.72 -16.13
C MET A 376 -34.26 -2.17 -14.70
N THR A 377 -34.83 -1.47 -13.73
CA THR A 377 -34.93 -1.99 -12.36
C THR A 377 -35.93 -3.14 -12.33
N ASN A 378 -35.70 -4.11 -11.45
CA ASN A 378 -36.67 -5.16 -11.20
C ASN A 378 -37.89 -4.64 -10.41
N LYS A 379 -38.85 -5.53 -10.13
CA LYS A 379 -40.04 -5.20 -9.32
C LYS A 379 -39.76 -4.75 -7.89
N TYR A 380 -38.53 -4.89 -7.41
CA TYR A 380 -38.07 -4.44 -6.10
C TYR A 380 -37.29 -3.12 -6.15
N GLY A 381 -36.98 -2.62 -7.35
CA GLY A 381 -36.16 -1.43 -7.56
C GLY A 381 -34.65 -1.71 -7.64
N ASN A 382 -34.21 -2.96 -7.50
CA ASN A 382 -32.80 -3.30 -7.64
C ASN A 382 -32.42 -3.35 -9.11
N TRP A 383 -31.20 -2.94 -9.40
CA TRP A 383 -30.58 -3.08 -10.71
C TRP A 383 -29.14 -3.53 -10.56
N ASN A 384 -28.69 -4.33 -11.52
CA ASN A 384 -27.32 -4.78 -11.65
C ASN A 384 -27.00 -4.83 -13.14
N ILE A 385 -25.73 -4.64 -13.48
CA ILE A 385 -25.29 -4.61 -14.86
C ILE A 385 -24.02 -5.47 -14.98
N ASP A 386 -23.92 -6.22 -16.08
CA ASP A 386 -22.69 -6.92 -16.46
C ASP A 386 -21.51 -5.94 -16.57
N PRO A 387 -20.25 -6.37 -16.45
CA PRO A 387 -19.10 -5.46 -16.50
C PRO A 387 -19.22 -4.43 -17.64
N LEU A 388 -19.27 -3.16 -17.25
CA LEU A 388 -19.36 -2.00 -18.13
C LEU A 388 -17.95 -1.66 -18.61
N PRO A 389 -17.66 -1.70 -19.92
CA PRO A 389 -16.40 -1.20 -20.44
C PRO A 389 -16.14 0.23 -19.98
N ILE A 390 -14.93 0.49 -19.50
CA ILE A 390 -14.46 1.81 -19.10
C ILE A 390 -13.35 2.25 -20.06
N ASN A 391 -13.31 3.55 -20.38
CA ASN A 391 -12.27 4.09 -21.25
C ASN A 391 -10.98 4.28 -20.45
N GLU A 392 -9.83 4.24 -21.11
CA GLU A 392 -8.56 4.61 -20.47
C GLU A 392 -8.64 6.03 -19.89
N GLY A 393 -8.17 6.22 -18.65
CA GLY A 393 -8.27 7.47 -17.90
C GLY A 393 -9.55 7.62 -17.08
N GLU A 394 -10.02 8.86 -16.90
CA GLU A 394 -11.11 9.18 -15.98
C GLU A 394 -12.51 8.90 -16.58
N ASN A 395 -13.32 8.14 -15.83
CA ASN A 395 -14.70 7.80 -16.15
C ASN A 395 -15.62 8.21 -14.99
N GLU A 396 -16.32 9.33 -15.11
CA GLU A 396 -17.36 9.73 -14.17
C GLU A 396 -18.70 9.05 -14.52
N ILE A 397 -19.06 8.05 -13.71
CA ILE A 397 -20.30 7.28 -13.87
C ILE A 397 -21.38 7.82 -12.94
N TYR A 398 -22.53 8.18 -13.51
CA TYR A 398 -23.75 8.45 -12.74
C TYR A 398 -24.97 7.92 -13.48
N ILE A 399 -26.09 7.82 -12.78
CA ILE A 399 -27.33 7.28 -13.33
C ILE A 399 -28.52 8.23 -13.12
N LYS A 400 -29.52 8.13 -13.99
CA LYS A 400 -30.83 8.80 -13.85
C LYS A 400 -31.94 7.80 -14.15
N ALA A 401 -33.03 7.87 -13.39
CA ALA A 401 -34.24 7.12 -13.68
C ALA A 401 -35.11 7.87 -14.69
N TYR A 402 -35.80 7.12 -15.55
CA TYR A 402 -36.68 7.60 -16.60
C TYR A 402 -38.03 6.87 -16.51
N ASN A 403 -39.13 7.64 -16.56
CA ASN A 403 -40.49 7.14 -16.66
C ASN A 403 -41.09 7.58 -18.00
N ILE A 404 -41.97 6.75 -18.57
CA ILE A 404 -42.60 6.95 -19.88
C ILE A 404 -43.52 8.20 -19.91
N GLU A 405 -44.02 8.63 -18.74
CA GLU A 405 -45.05 9.67 -18.65
C GLU A 405 -44.54 11.10 -18.40
N LYS A 406 -43.30 11.33 -17.94
CA LYS A 406 -42.62 12.65 -17.82
C LYS A 406 -41.25 12.54 -17.12
N ASP A 407 -40.29 13.30 -17.64
CA ASP A 407 -39.00 13.74 -17.08
C ASP A 407 -38.00 12.73 -16.48
N MET A 408 -36.73 13.13 -16.53
CA MET A 408 -35.64 12.39 -15.89
C MET A 408 -35.55 12.73 -14.39
N SER A 409 -35.17 11.75 -13.58
CA SER A 409 -34.82 12.01 -12.19
C SER A 409 -33.62 12.96 -12.05
N LEU A 410 -33.39 13.44 -10.83
CA LEU A 410 -32.10 14.04 -10.45
C LEU A 410 -30.95 13.05 -10.69
N LYS A 411 -29.72 13.57 -10.89
CA LYS A 411 -28.49 12.76 -11.00
C LYS A 411 -28.33 11.93 -9.71
N SER A 412 -27.94 10.66 -9.83
CA SER A 412 -27.54 9.84 -8.69
C SER A 412 -26.27 10.37 -8.04
N ASN A 413 -25.82 9.67 -7.01
CA ASN A 413 -24.44 9.73 -6.56
C ASN A 413 -23.49 9.27 -7.72
N SER A 414 -22.38 9.99 -7.97
CA SER A 414 -21.43 9.67 -9.07
C SER A 414 -20.24 8.86 -8.58
N VAL A 415 -19.75 7.91 -9.36
CA VAL A 415 -18.51 7.17 -9.09
C VAL A 415 -17.51 7.50 -10.19
N THR A 416 -16.34 7.96 -9.80
CA THR A 416 -15.21 8.14 -10.71
C THR A 416 -14.34 6.88 -10.71
N ILE A 417 -14.16 6.28 -11.88
CA ILE A 417 -13.20 5.19 -12.09
C ILE A 417 -12.08 5.70 -12.98
N ILE A 418 -10.85 5.63 -12.48
CA ILE A 418 -9.63 5.86 -13.25
C ILE A 418 -9.16 4.49 -13.75
N SER A 419 -9.26 4.27 -15.05
CA SER A 419 -8.70 3.08 -15.72
C SER A 419 -7.26 3.39 -16.11
N ASP A 420 -6.34 2.54 -15.70
CA ASP A 420 -4.95 2.57 -16.17
C ASP A 420 -4.50 1.15 -16.44
N THR A 421 -4.33 0.81 -17.72
CA THR A 421 -3.99 -0.54 -18.17
C THR A 421 -2.51 -0.70 -18.51
N ILE A 422 -1.71 0.34 -18.31
CA ILE A 422 -0.32 0.39 -18.77
C ILE A 422 0.61 0.21 -17.56
N PRO A 423 1.54 -0.77 -17.59
CA PRO A 423 2.53 -0.90 -16.54
C PRO A 423 3.43 0.33 -16.39
N PRO A 424 3.92 0.61 -15.16
CA PRO A 424 4.77 1.75 -14.92
C PRO A 424 6.11 1.63 -15.65
N LYS A 425 6.64 2.77 -16.10
CA LYS A 425 7.97 2.90 -16.71
C LYS A 425 8.99 3.33 -15.67
N LEU A 426 10.10 2.59 -15.59
CA LEU A 426 11.16 2.81 -14.61
C LEU A 426 12.46 3.29 -15.31
N ASP A 427 13.06 4.37 -14.80
CA ASP A 427 14.44 4.79 -15.07
C ASP A 427 15.30 4.54 -13.82
N ILE A 428 16.36 3.74 -13.96
CA ILE A 428 17.14 3.22 -12.83
C ILE A 428 18.58 3.70 -12.91
N LYS A 429 19.08 4.26 -11.81
CA LYS A 429 20.45 4.74 -11.67
C LYS A 429 21.10 4.10 -10.46
N ILE A 430 22.26 3.48 -10.66
CA ILE A 430 23.02 2.79 -9.62
C ILE A 430 24.41 3.42 -9.54
N PHE A 431 24.86 3.77 -8.34
CA PHE A 431 26.21 4.29 -8.14
C PHE A 431 26.72 4.03 -6.71
N PRO A 432 28.03 3.86 -6.53
CA PRO A 432 28.64 3.68 -5.22
C PRO A 432 28.80 5.04 -4.50
N GLU A 433 28.57 5.05 -3.19
CA GLU A 433 28.74 6.21 -2.32
C GLU A 433 29.46 5.77 -1.03
N ASN A 434 30.79 5.93 -1.03
CA ASN A 434 31.70 5.44 0.00
C ASN A 434 31.64 3.90 0.12
N SER A 435 31.21 3.38 1.28
CA SER A 435 31.05 1.94 1.55
C SER A 435 29.63 1.41 1.26
N ALA A 436 28.78 2.22 0.63
CA ALA A 436 27.39 1.88 0.34
C ALA A 436 27.10 1.97 -1.16
N LEU A 437 26.09 1.21 -1.61
CA LEU A 437 25.52 1.29 -2.94
C LEU A 437 24.18 2.05 -2.87
N THR A 438 24.03 3.05 -3.73
CA THR A 438 22.79 3.80 -3.86
C THR A 438 22.08 3.41 -5.16
N VAL A 439 20.82 2.98 -5.04
CA VAL A 439 19.92 2.69 -6.17
C VAL A 439 18.82 3.73 -6.17
N LYS A 440 18.69 4.46 -7.27
CA LYS A 440 17.61 5.41 -7.52
C LYS A 440 16.71 4.89 -8.64
N VAL A 441 15.41 4.94 -8.42
CA VAL A 441 14.38 4.50 -9.35
C VAL A 441 13.41 5.65 -9.57
N GLN A 442 13.32 6.14 -10.78
CA GLN A 442 12.35 7.14 -11.20
C GLN A 442 11.21 6.43 -11.93
N SER A 443 9.99 6.64 -11.47
CA SER A 443 8.75 6.15 -12.08
C SER A 443 8.00 7.32 -12.71
N ASN A 444 7.38 7.11 -13.87
CA ASN A 444 6.48 8.08 -14.51
C ASN A 444 5.18 8.32 -13.72
N GLU A 445 4.88 7.48 -12.73
CA GLU A 445 3.64 7.49 -11.94
C GLU A 445 3.87 7.05 -10.49
N VAL A 446 2.81 7.07 -9.68
CA VAL A 446 2.87 6.66 -8.26
C VAL A 446 2.80 5.15 -8.13
N LEU A 447 3.75 4.57 -7.40
CA LEU A 447 3.77 3.12 -7.14
C LEU A 447 3.11 2.78 -5.81
N ALA A 448 2.20 1.80 -5.81
CA ALA A 448 1.65 1.20 -4.60
C ALA A 448 2.69 0.35 -3.88
N ASN A 449 3.52 -0.37 -4.64
CA ASN A 449 4.58 -1.20 -4.09
C ASN A 449 5.83 -1.17 -4.99
N ILE A 450 6.99 -1.26 -4.35
CA ILE A 450 8.27 -1.40 -5.04
C ILE A 450 9.23 -2.21 -4.17
N SER A 451 9.88 -3.19 -4.76
CA SER A 451 10.94 -3.99 -4.15
C SER A 451 12.08 -4.18 -5.13
N GLY A 452 13.30 -4.28 -4.60
CA GLY A 452 14.46 -4.63 -5.42
C GLY A 452 15.29 -5.70 -4.73
N GLU A 453 16.08 -6.40 -5.52
CA GLU A 453 17.03 -7.42 -5.08
C GLU A 453 18.37 -7.21 -5.76
N ILE A 454 19.45 -7.36 -5.01
CA ILE A 454 20.83 -7.33 -5.51
C ILE A 454 21.51 -8.64 -5.10
N ASP A 455 21.96 -9.43 -6.05
CA ASP A 455 22.56 -10.76 -5.80
C ASP A 455 21.69 -11.61 -4.84
N ASP A 456 20.40 -11.69 -5.13
CA ASP A 456 19.35 -12.34 -4.31
C ASP A 456 19.12 -11.73 -2.90
N GLN A 457 19.74 -10.59 -2.59
CA GLN A 457 19.53 -9.87 -1.33
C GLN A 457 18.55 -8.70 -1.50
N LYS A 458 17.47 -8.72 -0.71
CA LYS A 458 16.44 -7.68 -0.75
C LYS A 458 16.96 -6.30 -0.35
N ILE A 459 16.72 -5.30 -1.19
CA ILE A 459 16.98 -3.89 -0.91
C ILE A 459 15.68 -3.15 -0.58
N ARG A 460 15.77 -2.23 0.39
CA ARG A 460 14.61 -1.45 0.83
C ARG A 460 14.57 -0.09 0.12
N LEU A 461 13.71 0.00 -0.89
CA LEU A 461 13.40 1.24 -1.61
C LEU A 461 12.42 2.09 -0.81
N ARG A 462 12.69 3.40 -0.72
CA ARG A 462 11.84 4.38 -0.02
C ARG A 462 11.52 5.55 -0.94
N LYS A 463 10.25 5.97 -0.97
CA LYS A 463 9.81 7.14 -1.72
C LYS A 463 10.52 8.40 -1.21
N VAL A 464 11.13 9.14 -2.11
CA VAL A 464 11.76 10.44 -1.85
C VAL A 464 10.67 11.51 -1.82
N LYS A 465 10.57 12.29 -0.74
CA LYS A 465 9.59 13.37 -0.63
C LYS A 465 10.07 14.60 -1.41
N ASN A 466 9.41 14.95 -2.51
CA ASN A 466 9.70 16.18 -3.26
C ASN A 466 9.05 17.39 -2.60
N LYS A 467 9.80 18.49 -2.43
CA LYS A 467 9.27 19.76 -1.87
C LYS A 467 8.27 20.49 -2.79
N LYS A 468 8.13 20.07 -4.05
CA LYS A 468 7.24 20.68 -5.05
C LYS A 468 5.80 20.14 -5.04
N ASP A 469 5.53 19.03 -4.36
CA ASP A 469 4.18 18.41 -4.31
C ASP A 469 3.11 19.31 -3.65
N ASN A 470 3.52 20.38 -2.95
CA ASN A 470 2.62 21.32 -2.29
C ASN A 470 2.24 22.56 -3.15
N GLN A 471 2.84 22.78 -4.33
CA GLN A 471 2.59 24.00 -5.12
C GLN A 471 1.67 23.82 -6.32
N ASP A 472 1.45 22.59 -6.81
CA ASP A 472 0.69 22.33 -8.04
C ASP A 472 -0.76 21.86 -7.83
N ALA A 473 -1.32 22.03 -6.62
CA ALA A 473 -2.73 21.70 -6.33
C ALA A 473 -3.76 22.62 -7.05
N ASN A 474 -3.33 23.62 -7.80
CA ASN A 474 -4.19 24.60 -8.49
C ASN A 474 -4.28 24.42 -10.02
N SER A 475 -3.63 23.41 -10.62
CA SER A 475 -3.80 23.11 -12.05
C SER A 475 -4.94 22.13 -12.26
N LYS A 476 -6.04 22.58 -12.87
CA LYS A 476 -7.23 21.76 -13.18
C LYS A 476 -7.00 20.69 -14.27
N ASN A 477 -5.79 20.54 -14.81
CA ASN A 477 -5.52 19.77 -16.03
C ASN A 477 -4.37 18.74 -15.91
N GLN A 478 -3.92 18.38 -14.71
CA GLN A 478 -2.95 17.26 -14.57
C GLN A 478 -3.68 15.97 -14.19
N ASN A 479 -3.44 14.89 -14.94
CA ASN A 479 -3.86 13.54 -14.60
C ASN A 479 -3.38 13.22 -13.19
N LYS A 480 -4.31 13.23 -12.23
CA LYS A 480 -4.03 13.09 -10.80
C LYS A 480 -3.29 11.79 -10.42
N TYR A 481 -3.25 10.82 -11.33
CA TYR A 481 -2.70 9.49 -11.14
C TYR A 481 -1.30 9.29 -11.79
N LEU A 482 -0.98 9.96 -12.90
CA LEU A 482 0.33 9.91 -13.57
C LEU A 482 1.31 10.94 -13.01
N VAL A 483 1.47 10.97 -11.69
CA VAL A 483 2.42 11.87 -11.02
C VAL A 483 3.77 11.15 -10.90
N PRO A 484 4.84 11.64 -11.54
CA PRO A 484 6.16 11.00 -11.45
C PRO A 484 6.66 10.94 -10.01
N THR A 485 7.26 9.82 -9.64
CA THR A 485 7.80 9.59 -8.29
C THR A 485 9.19 9.01 -8.29
N GLU A 486 10.00 9.36 -7.29
CA GLU A 486 11.36 8.85 -7.12
C GLU A 486 11.45 7.98 -5.87
N TYR A 487 12.12 6.85 -5.98
CA TYR A 487 12.42 5.93 -4.89
C TYR A 487 13.92 5.72 -4.79
N GLN A 488 14.43 5.64 -3.56
CA GLN A 488 15.84 5.46 -3.29
C GLN A 488 16.06 4.34 -2.28
N ALA A 489 17.06 3.49 -2.53
CA ALA A 489 17.61 2.54 -1.59
C ALA A 489 19.09 2.85 -1.37
N ARG A 490 19.55 2.69 -0.13
CA ARG A 490 20.96 2.67 0.24
C ARG A 490 21.24 1.36 0.93
N THR A 491 22.12 0.55 0.35
CA THR A 491 22.49 -0.78 0.86
C THR A 491 24.00 -0.88 1.00
N GLU A 492 24.49 -1.88 1.74
CA GLU A 492 25.92 -2.19 1.74
C GLU A 492 26.36 -2.66 0.35
N LEU A 493 27.63 -2.44 0.00
CA LEU A 493 28.18 -3.00 -1.24
C LEU A 493 28.01 -4.53 -1.27
N PRO A 494 27.68 -5.13 -2.42
CA PRO A 494 27.73 -6.58 -2.60
C PRO A 494 29.06 -7.18 -2.13
N LEU A 495 29.05 -8.43 -1.64
CA LEU A 495 30.24 -9.06 -1.03
C LEU A 495 31.49 -8.96 -1.92
N GLY A 496 31.34 -9.15 -3.24
CA GLY A 496 32.44 -9.04 -4.21
C GLY A 496 32.98 -7.63 -4.44
N LEU A 497 32.29 -6.60 -3.95
CA LEU A 497 32.65 -5.19 -4.10
C LEU A 497 33.10 -4.53 -2.79
N ARG A 498 33.09 -5.27 -1.66
CA ARG A 498 33.51 -4.76 -0.35
C ARG A 498 35.04 -4.74 -0.25
N LYS A 499 35.58 -3.76 0.48
CA LYS A 499 37.00 -3.71 0.89
C LYS A 499 37.25 -4.68 2.05
N ASP A 500 38.25 -5.56 1.93
CA ASP A 500 38.70 -6.48 2.99
C ASP A 500 39.86 -5.82 3.76
N ASP A 501 39.56 -5.27 4.93
CA ASP A 501 40.56 -4.63 5.81
C ASP A 501 41.19 -5.65 6.78
N LYS A 502 41.73 -6.76 6.27
CA LYS A 502 42.48 -7.73 7.09
C LYS A 502 43.94 -7.30 7.25
N LYS A 503 44.54 -7.67 8.38
CA LYS A 503 45.94 -7.34 8.73
C LYS A 503 46.90 -7.86 7.64
N GLY A 504 47.61 -6.95 6.96
CA GLY A 504 48.71 -7.27 6.04
C GLY A 504 48.52 -6.74 4.61
N PHE A 505 47.32 -6.87 4.04
CA PHE A 505 47.01 -6.44 2.67
C PHE A 505 45.73 -5.59 2.65
N LYS A 506 45.83 -4.32 2.26
CA LYS A 506 44.74 -3.32 2.36
C LYS A 506 43.82 -3.24 1.14
N ALA A 507 43.68 -4.32 0.37
CA ALA A 507 42.92 -4.28 -0.87
C ALA A 507 42.13 -5.56 -1.12
N SER A 508 40.96 -5.40 -1.75
CA SER A 508 40.13 -6.52 -2.18
C SER A 508 40.48 -6.95 -3.59
N PRO A 509 40.40 -8.26 -3.89
CA PRO A 509 40.46 -8.71 -5.26
C PRO A 509 39.21 -8.25 -6.03
N PRO A 510 39.35 -8.02 -7.35
CA PRO A 510 38.20 -7.67 -8.18
C PRO A 510 37.20 -8.83 -8.23
N PRO A 511 35.90 -8.54 -8.36
CA PRO A 511 34.88 -9.57 -8.47
C PRO A 511 35.08 -10.39 -9.74
N GLN A 512 34.80 -11.71 -9.65
CA GLN A 512 34.89 -12.64 -10.79
C GLN A 512 33.62 -12.61 -11.66
N THR A 513 32.49 -12.24 -11.06
CA THR A 513 31.19 -12.09 -11.71
C THR A 513 30.59 -10.73 -11.36
N MET A 514 29.88 -10.11 -12.31
CA MET A 514 29.15 -8.88 -12.04
C MET A 514 27.95 -9.14 -11.12
N SER A 515 27.65 -8.18 -10.26
CA SER A 515 26.43 -8.22 -9.45
C SER A 515 25.20 -7.98 -10.33
N GLN A 516 24.05 -8.52 -9.94
CA GLN A 516 22.78 -8.40 -10.66
C GLN A 516 21.75 -7.62 -9.84
N LEU A 517 21.03 -6.70 -10.51
CA LEU A 517 19.90 -5.97 -9.93
C LEU A 517 18.59 -6.42 -10.61
N THR A 518 17.60 -6.71 -9.79
CA THR A 518 16.21 -6.91 -10.22
C THR A 518 15.30 -5.96 -9.44
N ILE A 519 14.34 -5.31 -10.12
CA ILE A 519 13.34 -4.44 -9.50
C ILE A 519 11.94 -4.88 -9.90
N PHE A 520 11.06 -5.00 -8.90
CA PHE A 520 9.65 -5.25 -9.08
C PHE A 520 8.88 -4.00 -8.62
N ALA A 521 7.97 -3.51 -9.47
CA ALA A 521 7.14 -2.37 -9.15
C ALA A 521 5.67 -2.66 -9.52
N THR A 522 4.75 -2.17 -8.70
CA THR A 522 3.31 -2.19 -8.93
C THR A 522 2.76 -0.78 -8.74
N ASP A 523 2.01 -0.28 -9.72
CA ASP A 523 1.33 1.02 -9.67
C ASP A 523 0.12 1.03 -8.71
N GLU A 524 -0.59 2.15 -8.58
CA GLU A 524 -1.83 2.22 -7.78
C GLU A 524 -3.05 1.50 -8.42
N SER A 525 -2.99 1.20 -9.71
CA SER A 525 -4.00 0.50 -10.53
C SER A 525 -3.99 -1.02 -10.34
N GLY A 526 -2.81 -1.58 -10.09
CA GLY A 526 -2.54 -3.02 -10.04
C GLY A 526 -1.53 -3.52 -11.10
N ASN A 527 -1.15 -2.71 -12.09
CA ASN A 527 -0.19 -3.13 -13.11
C ASN A 527 1.19 -3.29 -12.52
N SER A 528 1.85 -4.38 -12.89
CA SER A 528 3.17 -4.74 -12.37
C SER A 528 4.19 -4.89 -13.47
N ILE A 529 5.44 -4.55 -13.16
CA ILE A 529 6.60 -4.73 -14.03
C ILE A 529 7.76 -5.33 -13.24
N GLU A 530 8.50 -6.22 -13.91
CA GLU A 530 9.81 -6.71 -13.48
C GLU A 530 10.88 -6.12 -14.40
N PHE A 531 11.83 -5.40 -13.83
CA PHE A 531 12.99 -4.86 -14.52
C PHE A 531 14.23 -5.65 -14.11
N GLY A 532 14.92 -6.24 -15.09
CA GLY A 532 16.12 -7.05 -14.89
C GLY A 532 15.87 -8.56 -15.04
N PRO A 533 16.86 -9.39 -14.67
CA PRO A 533 18.11 -9.05 -14.01
C PRO A 533 19.07 -8.26 -14.92
N VAL A 534 19.62 -7.15 -14.42
CA VAL A 534 20.66 -6.36 -15.11
C VAL A 534 21.98 -6.47 -14.36
N SER A 535 23.04 -6.86 -15.05
CA SER A 535 24.40 -6.89 -14.50
C SER A 535 24.97 -5.47 -14.38
N PHE A 536 25.64 -5.16 -13.27
CA PHE A 536 26.21 -3.84 -13.03
C PHE A 536 27.64 -3.90 -12.48
N PHE A 537 28.39 -2.81 -12.70
CA PHE A 537 29.84 -2.64 -12.48
C PHE A 537 30.72 -3.40 -13.48
N GLY A 538 31.61 -4.28 -13.02
CA GLY A 538 32.56 -4.98 -13.88
C GLY A 538 33.14 -6.17 -13.14
N SER A 539 33.80 -7.07 -13.88
CA SER A 539 34.44 -8.26 -13.33
C SER A 539 35.76 -8.57 -14.03
N ILE A 540 36.68 -9.22 -13.32
CA ILE A 540 37.94 -9.74 -13.87
C ILE A 540 37.84 -11.25 -13.85
N SER A 541 37.82 -11.88 -15.02
CA SER A 541 37.77 -13.33 -15.16
C SER A 541 39.14 -13.99 -15.11
N PHE A 542 40.20 -13.24 -15.49
CA PHE A 542 41.58 -13.69 -15.38
C PHE A 542 42.53 -12.48 -15.24
N PRO A 543 43.54 -12.52 -14.36
CA PRO A 543 43.84 -13.61 -13.43
C PRO A 543 42.95 -13.58 -12.19
N ILE A 544 42.77 -14.74 -11.57
CA ILE A 544 42.19 -14.81 -10.22
C ILE A 544 43.17 -14.27 -9.19
N ASP A 545 42.69 -13.87 -8.01
CA ASP A 545 43.61 -13.50 -6.92
C ASP A 545 44.48 -14.69 -6.50
N LYS A 546 45.72 -14.39 -6.11
CA LYS A 546 46.76 -15.38 -5.80
C LYS A 546 47.15 -16.26 -7.00
N HIS A 547 47.27 -15.65 -8.18
CA HIS A 547 47.61 -16.37 -9.40
C HIS A 547 49.12 -16.58 -9.55
N VAL A 548 49.53 -17.82 -9.85
CA VAL A 548 50.92 -18.13 -10.20
C VAL A 548 51.07 -18.11 -11.72
N HIS A 549 51.99 -17.28 -12.21
CA HIS A 549 52.25 -17.11 -13.63
C HIS A 549 53.72 -17.41 -13.95
N TYR A 550 54.02 -17.82 -15.18
CA TYR A 550 55.38 -18.21 -15.59
C TYR A 550 55.96 -17.36 -16.73
N SER A 551 55.11 -16.68 -17.51
CA SER A 551 55.57 -15.76 -18.56
C SER A 551 55.84 -14.36 -17.97
N ASP A 552 56.64 -13.57 -18.68
CA ASP A 552 56.85 -12.13 -18.46
C ASP A 552 55.60 -11.27 -18.73
N THR A 553 54.63 -11.79 -19.48
CA THR A 553 53.42 -11.06 -19.84
C THR A 553 52.18 -11.82 -19.40
N LEU A 554 51.22 -11.12 -18.82
CA LEU A 554 49.93 -11.66 -18.42
C LEU A 554 48.81 -10.87 -19.08
N ILE A 555 47.81 -11.55 -19.64
CA ILE A 555 46.64 -10.88 -20.22
C ILE A 555 45.58 -10.78 -19.14
N VAL A 556 45.19 -9.57 -18.75
CA VAL A 556 44.04 -9.36 -17.88
C VAL A 556 42.77 -9.38 -18.74
N ILE A 557 41.78 -10.19 -18.38
CA ILE A 557 40.52 -10.35 -19.10
C ILE A 557 39.37 -10.04 -18.15
N GLY A 558 38.39 -9.28 -18.61
CA GLY A 558 37.24 -8.91 -17.81
C GLY A 558 36.03 -8.47 -18.63
N ASN A 559 34.94 -8.19 -17.93
CA ASN A 559 33.70 -7.66 -18.48
C ASN A 559 33.31 -6.37 -17.74
N ALA A 560 32.56 -5.52 -18.41
CA ALA A 560 32.04 -4.26 -17.89
C ALA A 560 30.54 -4.19 -18.08
N SER A 561 29.87 -3.33 -17.31
CA SER A 561 28.48 -2.97 -17.53
C SER A 561 28.39 -1.54 -18.07
N GLU A 562 27.28 -1.22 -18.74
CA GLU A 562 27.01 0.11 -19.30
C GLU A 562 26.98 1.26 -18.25
N ILE A 563 26.95 0.92 -16.95
CA ILE A 563 26.98 1.88 -15.84
C ILE A 563 28.41 2.40 -15.58
N LEU A 564 29.43 1.66 -16.04
CA LEU A 564 30.81 2.13 -16.00
C LEU A 564 31.04 3.16 -17.10
N GLN A 565 31.77 4.20 -16.74
CA GLN A 565 32.28 5.19 -17.68
C GLN A 565 33.62 4.71 -18.26
N ASP A 566 34.55 4.33 -17.38
CA ASP A 566 35.93 3.99 -17.74
C ASP A 566 36.48 2.89 -16.83
N ILE A 567 37.47 2.14 -17.35
CA ILE A 567 38.20 1.09 -16.62
C ILE A 567 39.69 1.34 -16.76
N TYR A 568 40.42 1.24 -15.66
CA TYR A 568 41.87 1.36 -15.63
C TYR A 568 42.52 0.11 -15.05
N ILE A 569 43.53 -0.42 -15.73
CA ILE A 569 44.40 -1.50 -15.25
C ILE A 569 45.81 -0.94 -15.13
N ASN A 570 46.41 -0.99 -13.93
CA ASN A 570 47.70 -0.35 -13.63
C ASN A 570 47.77 1.12 -14.07
N LYS A 571 46.65 1.84 -13.92
CA LYS A 571 46.45 3.25 -14.34
C LYS A 571 46.38 3.48 -15.85
N GLU A 572 46.42 2.43 -16.66
CA GLU A 572 46.18 2.50 -18.10
C GLU A 572 44.71 2.28 -18.41
N LYS A 573 44.13 3.18 -19.22
CA LYS A 573 42.73 3.12 -19.62
C LYS A 573 42.52 1.97 -20.61
N VAL A 574 41.54 1.13 -20.34
CA VAL A 574 41.20 -0.03 -21.17
C VAL A 574 40.04 0.28 -22.12
N THR A 575 40.10 -0.28 -23.32
CA THR A 575 39.02 -0.19 -24.32
C THR A 575 38.12 -1.42 -24.27
N LEU A 576 36.81 -1.20 -24.31
CA LEU A 576 35.80 -2.27 -24.38
C LEU A 576 35.51 -2.66 -25.83
N ASP A 577 35.22 -3.93 -26.05
CA ASP A 577 34.69 -4.43 -27.33
C ASP A 577 33.16 -4.25 -27.42
N ALA A 578 32.55 -4.72 -28.52
CA ALA A 578 31.11 -4.59 -28.75
C ALA A 578 30.25 -5.46 -27.81
N GLU A 579 30.86 -6.37 -27.06
CA GLU A 579 30.21 -7.23 -26.07
C GLU A 579 30.57 -6.83 -24.63
N ASP A 580 31.05 -5.59 -24.42
CA ASP A 580 31.47 -5.03 -23.14
C ASP A 580 32.58 -5.83 -22.43
N ARG A 581 33.45 -6.48 -23.20
CA ARG A 581 34.61 -7.21 -22.70
C ARG A 581 35.88 -6.41 -22.91
N PHE A 582 36.88 -6.69 -22.10
CA PHE A 582 38.21 -6.15 -22.30
C PHE A 582 39.30 -7.19 -22.11
N SER A 583 40.42 -6.95 -22.80
CA SER A 583 41.68 -7.60 -22.53
C SER A 583 42.84 -6.62 -22.64
N ILE A 584 43.79 -6.70 -21.72
CA ILE A 584 45.00 -5.86 -21.73
C ILE A 584 46.21 -6.69 -21.29
N PRO A 585 47.31 -6.73 -22.06
CA PRO A 585 48.55 -7.36 -21.62
C PRO A 585 49.25 -6.47 -20.59
N ILE A 586 49.77 -7.07 -19.54
CA ILE A 586 50.60 -6.43 -18.53
C ILE A 586 51.95 -7.15 -18.44
N GLU A 587 53.02 -6.38 -18.27
CA GLU A 587 54.35 -6.92 -17.97
C GLU A 587 54.47 -7.22 -16.47
N LEU A 588 55.16 -8.31 -16.14
CA LEU A 588 55.35 -8.81 -14.78
C LEU A 588 56.84 -8.99 -14.46
N ASP A 589 57.26 -8.42 -13.34
CA ASP A 589 58.60 -8.63 -12.80
C ASP A 589 58.72 -10.04 -12.17
N PRO A 590 59.89 -10.70 -12.18
CA PRO A 590 60.08 -11.93 -11.42
C PRO A 590 59.75 -11.73 -9.94
N GLY A 591 58.89 -12.59 -9.38
CA GLY A 591 58.42 -12.50 -7.99
C GLY A 591 57.02 -11.92 -7.86
N LYS A 592 56.80 -11.15 -6.80
CA LYS A 592 55.46 -10.67 -6.41
C LYS A 592 55.06 -9.44 -7.20
N ASN A 593 53.87 -9.46 -7.80
CA ASN A 593 53.28 -8.38 -8.57
C ASN A 593 51.87 -8.08 -8.06
N VAL A 594 51.47 -6.81 -8.15
CA VAL A 594 50.10 -6.35 -7.84
C VAL A 594 49.52 -5.71 -9.09
N ILE A 595 48.36 -6.19 -9.51
CA ILE A 595 47.59 -5.61 -10.62
C ILE A 595 46.50 -4.73 -10.01
N GLU A 596 46.55 -3.44 -10.26
CA GLU A 596 45.55 -2.47 -9.80
C GLU A 596 44.43 -2.35 -10.83
N THR A 597 43.20 -2.64 -10.45
CA THR A 597 41.98 -2.48 -11.27
C THR A 597 41.12 -1.37 -10.70
N THR A 598 40.78 -0.38 -11.52
CA THR A 598 39.88 0.72 -11.13
C THR A 598 38.67 0.76 -12.07
N PHE A 599 37.47 0.62 -11.51
CA PHE A 599 36.21 0.86 -12.21
C PHE A 599 35.71 2.26 -11.90
N GLU A 600 35.57 3.11 -12.91
CA GLU A 600 35.03 4.47 -12.80
C GLU A 600 33.58 4.50 -13.31
N THR A 601 32.67 5.06 -12.52
CA THR A 601 31.25 5.25 -12.88
C THR A 601 30.99 6.65 -13.44
N HIS A 602 29.88 6.85 -14.15
CA HIS A 602 29.43 8.13 -14.76
C HIS A 602 29.34 9.36 -13.83
N ASN A 603 29.60 9.22 -12.53
CA ASN A 603 29.65 10.28 -11.53
C ASN A 603 31.07 10.55 -10.99
N ASN A 604 32.12 10.13 -11.71
CA ASN A 604 33.53 10.20 -11.29
C ASN A 604 33.77 9.52 -9.92
N LYS A 605 33.01 8.45 -9.62
CA LYS A 605 33.21 7.61 -8.44
C LYS A 605 33.94 6.35 -8.86
N THR A 606 34.99 6.01 -8.12
CA THR A 606 35.87 4.89 -8.43
C THR A 606 35.76 3.78 -7.39
N LEU A 607 35.84 2.54 -7.87
CA LEU A 607 36.07 1.35 -7.06
C LEU A 607 37.41 0.74 -7.48
N GLN A 608 38.31 0.58 -6.52
CA GLN A 608 39.68 0.12 -6.74
C GLN A 608 39.87 -1.25 -6.09
N PHE A 609 40.46 -2.17 -6.85
CA PHE A 609 40.71 -3.55 -6.50
C PHE A 609 42.13 -3.93 -6.87
N ASN A 610 42.72 -4.89 -6.15
CA ASN A 610 44.08 -5.35 -6.42
C ASN A 610 44.11 -6.87 -6.54
N THR A 611 44.75 -7.36 -7.59
CA THR A 611 44.98 -8.80 -7.80
C THR A 611 46.43 -9.14 -7.52
N ARG A 612 46.68 -10.13 -6.66
CA ARG A 612 48.04 -10.62 -6.37
C ARG A 612 48.46 -11.66 -7.41
N VAL A 613 49.64 -11.45 -8.01
CA VAL A 613 50.23 -12.37 -8.97
C VAL A 613 51.67 -12.68 -8.58
N LEU A 614 52.00 -13.97 -8.48
CA LEU A 614 53.36 -14.44 -8.28
C LEU A 614 53.90 -14.93 -9.62
N ARG A 615 54.85 -14.20 -10.20
CA ARG A 615 55.58 -14.65 -11.38
C ARG A 615 56.77 -15.50 -10.96
N LEU A 616 56.73 -16.79 -11.29
CA LEU A 616 57.85 -17.70 -11.10
C LEU A 616 58.69 -17.80 -12.38
N VAL A 617 60.01 -17.74 -12.23
CA VAL A 617 60.95 -18.03 -13.31
C VAL A 617 61.03 -19.55 -13.49
N SER A 618 60.78 -20.02 -14.71
CA SER A 618 60.86 -21.43 -15.10
C SER A 618 61.57 -21.58 -16.44
N TYR A 619 61.88 -22.81 -16.84
CA TYR A 619 62.71 -23.13 -18.00
C TYR A 619 62.00 -24.11 -18.95
N PRO A 620 62.32 -24.14 -20.25
CA PRO A 620 61.67 -25.02 -21.22
C PRO A 620 61.80 -26.52 -20.89
N ASP A 621 62.88 -26.90 -20.21
CA ASP A 621 63.13 -28.27 -19.76
C ASP A 621 62.48 -28.62 -18.41
N MET A 622 61.67 -27.72 -17.83
CA MET A 622 60.88 -27.95 -16.62
C MET A 622 59.49 -28.47 -16.94
N ASN A 623 59.24 -29.75 -16.63
CA ASN A 623 57.89 -30.33 -16.63
C ASN A 623 57.46 -30.75 -15.22
N SER A 624 56.19 -31.13 -15.04
CA SER A 624 55.63 -31.50 -13.73
C SER A 624 56.28 -32.71 -13.05
N LYS A 625 57.12 -33.50 -13.75
CA LYS A 625 57.78 -34.69 -13.21
C LYS A 625 59.24 -34.44 -12.79
N VAL A 626 59.80 -33.27 -13.09
CA VAL A 626 61.17 -32.93 -12.70
C VAL A 626 61.25 -32.82 -11.17
N LYS A 627 62.09 -33.65 -10.55
CA LYS A 627 62.39 -33.57 -9.12
C LYS A 627 63.15 -32.27 -8.83
N GLY A 628 62.83 -31.61 -7.73
CA GLY A 628 63.44 -30.32 -7.35
C GLY A 628 62.93 -29.12 -8.17
N ARG A 629 61.93 -29.29 -9.04
CA ARG A 629 61.42 -28.21 -9.91
C ARG A 629 61.02 -26.96 -9.13
N ARG A 630 60.26 -27.15 -8.04
CA ARG A 630 59.74 -26.04 -7.24
C ARG A 630 60.89 -25.24 -6.61
N GLU A 631 61.89 -25.94 -6.08
CA GLU A 631 63.08 -25.36 -5.48
C GLU A 631 63.90 -24.62 -6.55
N ILE A 632 64.06 -25.19 -7.74
CA ILE A 632 64.69 -24.54 -8.89
C ILE A 632 63.95 -23.25 -9.26
N GLU A 633 62.63 -23.30 -9.43
CA GLU A 633 61.80 -22.15 -9.82
C GLU A 633 61.83 -21.04 -8.75
N PHE A 634 61.73 -21.38 -7.47
CA PHE A 634 61.82 -20.40 -6.38
C PHE A 634 63.18 -19.73 -6.30
N LEU A 635 64.26 -20.52 -6.31
CA LEU A 635 65.61 -19.98 -6.26
C LEU A 635 65.97 -19.19 -7.53
N SER A 636 65.43 -19.58 -8.69
CA SER A 636 65.58 -18.80 -9.94
C SER A 636 64.81 -17.49 -9.88
N THR A 637 63.60 -17.51 -9.30
CA THR A 637 62.81 -16.29 -9.06
C THR A 637 63.50 -15.34 -8.09
N LEU A 638 64.21 -15.89 -7.11
CA LEU A 638 65.07 -15.14 -6.17
C LEU A 638 66.42 -14.71 -6.78
N LYS A 639 66.65 -14.96 -8.08
CA LYS A 639 67.89 -14.66 -8.82
C LYS A 639 69.13 -15.35 -8.23
N LEU A 640 68.96 -16.51 -7.59
CA LEU A 640 70.08 -17.35 -7.12
C LEU A 640 70.49 -18.37 -8.18
N LEU A 641 69.51 -19.03 -8.79
CA LEU A 641 69.73 -20.03 -9.83
C LEU A 641 69.46 -19.44 -11.21
N HIS A 642 70.27 -19.84 -12.17
CA HIS A 642 70.20 -19.35 -13.53
C HIS A 642 70.29 -20.53 -14.50
N GLY A 643 69.56 -20.43 -15.62
CA GLY A 643 69.71 -21.34 -16.73
C GLY A 643 71.04 -21.16 -17.46
N ASP A 644 71.35 -22.11 -18.34
CA ASP A 644 72.42 -21.96 -19.31
C ASP A 644 71.97 -20.99 -20.43
N ASN A 645 72.90 -20.56 -21.29
CA ASN A 645 72.64 -19.53 -22.31
C ASN A 645 71.64 -19.98 -23.41
N ASP A 646 71.30 -21.27 -23.44
CA ASP A 646 70.29 -21.84 -24.33
C ASP A 646 68.86 -21.78 -23.73
N GLY A 647 68.73 -21.24 -22.52
CA GLY A 647 67.46 -21.08 -21.81
C GLY A 647 67.03 -22.30 -20.99
N ASN A 648 67.76 -23.41 -21.02
CA ASN A 648 67.45 -24.61 -20.22
C ASN A 648 68.22 -24.61 -18.90
N PHE A 649 67.70 -25.30 -17.89
CA PHE A 649 68.38 -25.42 -16.60
C PHE A 649 69.22 -26.69 -16.44
N TYR A 650 68.81 -27.78 -17.10
CA TYR A 650 69.38 -29.12 -17.04
C TYR A 650 69.40 -29.72 -15.61
N PRO A 651 68.24 -30.04 -15.01
CA PRO A 651 68.13 -30.42 -13.59
C PRO A 651 68.94 -31.66 -13.21
N THR A 652 69.13 -32.62 -14.14
CA THR A 652 69.87 -33.86 -13.88
C THR A 652 71.36 -33.76 -14.19
N LYS A 653 71.83 -32.63 -14.75
CA LYS A 653 73.25 -32.42 -15.06
C LYS A 653 74.03 -32.30 -13.76
N ILE A 654 75.21 -32.91 -13.71
CA ILE A 654 76.11 -32.81 -12.55
C ILE A 654 76.62 -31.37 -12.43
N VAL A 655 76.72 -30.90 -11.19
CA VAL A 655 77.22 -29.56 -10.87
C VAL A 655 78.71 -29.50 -11.19
N THR A 656 79.09 -28.52 -12.01
CA THR A 656 80.48 -28.27 -12.41
C THR A 656 81.04 -27.06 -11.67
N ARG A 657 82.38 -26.97 -11.63
CA ARG A 657 83.11 -25.83 -11.06
C ARG A 657 82.71 -24.51 -11.72
N GLU A 658 82.51 -24.48 -13.03
CA GLU A 658 82.00 -23.30 -13.72
C GLU A 658 80.58 -22.90 -13.28
N PHE A 659 79.69 -23.87 -13.07
CA PHE A 659 78.29 -23.60 -12.74
C PHE A 659 78.19 -22.95 -11.36
N ILE A 660 78.92 -23.49 -10.37
CA ILE A 660 79.01 -22.88 -9.05
C ILE A 660 79.66 -21.51 -9.13
N THR A 661 80.74 -21.36 -9.90
CA THR A 661 81.39 -20.04 -10.04
C THR A 661 80.44 -18.99 -10.61
N LYS A 662 79.68 -19.32 -11.66
CA LYS A 662 78.63 -18.45 -12.22
C LYS A 662 77.56 -18.12 -11.18
N LEU A 663 77.05 -19.13 -10.46
CA LEU A 663 76.06 -18.95 -9.39
C LEU A 663 76.56 -17.98 -8.32
N MET A 664 77.80 -18.15 -7.85
CA MET A 664 78.37 -17.31 -6.80
C MET A 664 78.49 -15.86 -7.24
N VAL A 665 78.97 -15.62 -8.46
CA VAL A 665 79.08 -14.28 -9.02
C VAL A 665 77.72 -13.63 -9.17
N LEU A 666 76.75 -14.31 -9.77
CA LEU A 666 75.41 -13.75 -9.99
C LEU A 666 74.60 -13.56 -8.70
N SER A 667 74.99 -14.24 -7.63
CA SER A 667 74.42 -14.00 -6.29
C SER A 667 74.90 -12.70 -5.64
N MET A 668 76.03 -12.15 -6.10
CA MET A 668 76.72 -11.02 -5.49
C MET A 668 76.75 -9.79 -6.40
N PHE A 669 76.74 -10.00 -7.72
CA PHE A 669 76.90 -8.98 -8.74
C PHE A 669 75.79 -9.08 -9.78
N ASN A 670 75.36 -7.92 -10.29
CA ASN A 670 74.49 -7.89 -11.47
C ASN A 670 75.30 -8.28 -12.71
N GLU A 671 74.74 -9.14 -13.55
CA GLU A 671 75.41 -9.65 -14.75
C GLU A 671 75.86 -8.53 -15.70
N GLU A 672 75.04 -7.49 -15.87
CA GLU A 672 75.34 -6.31 -16.70
C GLU A 672 76.50 -5.46 -16.17
N ALA A 673 76.89 -5.64 -14.90
CA ALA A 673 77.98 -4.90 -14.28
C ALA A 673 79.33 -5.65 -14.36
N LEU A 674 79.34 -6.86 -14.92
CA LEU A 674 80.56 -7.64 -15.08
C LEU A 674 81.42 -7.06 -16.22
N ALA A 675 82.73 -6.98 -15.99
CA ALA A 675 83.66 -6.48 -16.99
C ALA A 675 83.83 -7.49 -18.14
N ASP A 676 83.96 -6.95 -19.36
CA ASP A 676 84.32 -7.74 -20.53
C ASP A 676 85.73 -8.35 -20.37
N VAL A 677 85.92 -9.54 -20.94
CA VAL A 677 87.21 -10.25 -20.93
C VAL A 677 87.89 -10.07 -22.28
N ASP A 678 89.09 -9.48 -22.28
CA ASP A 678 89.86 -9.13 -23.49
C ASP A 678 91.09 -10.01 -23.72
N SER A 679 91.37 -10.94 -22.80
CA SER A 679 92.54 -11.81 -22.82
C SER A 679 92.26 -13.17 -22.20
N ASN A 680 92.99 -14.21 -22.64
CA ASN A 680 92.82 -15.56 -22.12
C ASN A 680 93.21 -15.60 -20.63
N LEU A 681 92.24 -15.94 -19.78
CA LEU A 681 92.39 -15.97 -18.33
C LEU A 681 93.25 -17.15 -17.87
N PHE A 682 92.99 -18.31 -18.48
CA PHE A 682 93.66 -19.58 -18.19
C PHE A 682 93.92 -20.34 -19.47
N SER A 683 94.83 -21.32 -19.40
CA SER A 683 95.14 -22.17 -20.56
C SER A 683 93.93 -22.98 -21.06
N ASP A 684 92.95 -23.24 -20.19
CA ASP A 684 91.70 -23.95 -20.45
C ASP A 684 90.44 -23.05 -20.42
N VAL A 685 90.60 -21.73 -20.30
CA VAL A 685 89.50 -20.75 -20.37
C VAL A 685 89.90 -19.59 -21.29
N PRO A 686 89.63 -19.71 -22.60
CA PRO A 686 89.78 -18.62 -23.56
C PRO A 686 88.92 -17.39 -23.21
N PHE A 687 89.29 -16.21 -23.70
CA PHE A 687 88.54 -14.96 -23.45
C PHE A 687 87.10 -15.00 -23.97
N ASP A 688 86.84 -15.79 -25.03
CA ASP A 688 85.52 -15.99 -25.63
C ASP A 688 84.72 -17.17 -25.01
N HIS A 689 85.23 -17.78 -23.94
CA HIS A 689 84.52 -18.84 -23.23
C HIS A 689 83.23 -18.28 -22.61
N PRO A 690 82.07 -18.99 -22.69
CA PRO A 690 80.78 -18.49 -22.19
C PRO A 690 80.75 -18.11 -20.71
N SER A 691 81.67 -18.69 -19.92
CA SER A 691 81.82 -18.43 -18.49
C SER A 691 83.02 -17.53 -18.15
N ALA A 692 83.75 -16.99 -19.14
CA ALA A 692 85.01 -16.27 -18.92
C ALA A 692 84.83 -15.07 -17.99
N HIS A 693 83.81 -14.23 -18.22
CA HIS A 693 83.54 -13.04 -17.43
C HIS A 693 83.14 -13.37 -15.99
N TYR A 694 82.36 -14.43 -15.75
CA TYR A 694 82.07 -14.88 -14.38
C TYR A 694 83.34 -15.42 -13.70
N ILE A 695 84.15 -16.21 -14.40
CA ILE A 695 85.39 -16.75 -13.84
C ILE A 695 86.36 -15.61 -13.48
N GLN A 696 86.54 -14.63 -14.36
CA GLN A 696 87.38 -13.45 -14.09
C GLN A 696 86.89 -12.68 -12.87
N ALA A 697 85.58 -12.42 -12.78
CA ALA A 697 84.98 -11.74 -11.64
C ALA A 697 85.20 -12.53 -10.34
N ALA A 698 84.97 -13.84 -10.38
CA ALA A 698 85.12 -14.69 -9.20
C ALA A 698 86.57 -14.79 -8.69
N ILE A 699 87.56 -14.78 -9.60
CA ILE A 699 88.98 -14.71 -9.23
C ILE A 699 89.32 -13.34 -8.63
N ASN A 700 88.86 -12.25 -9.26
CA ASN A 700 89.15 -10.87 -8.81
C ASN A 700 88.60 -10.61 -7.40
N GLU A 701 87.42 -11.15 -7.11
CA GLU A 701 86.74 -11.02 -5.83
C GLU A 701 87.18 -12.09 -4.81
N GLY A 702 88.14 -12.95 -5.19
CA GLY A 702 88.69 -13.98 -4.30
C GLY A 702 87.71 -15.10 -3.93
N LEU A 703 86.64 -15.29 -4.71
CA LEU A 703 85.60 -16.31 -4.48
C LEU A 703 86.10 -17.72 -4.83
N VAL A 704 86.97 -17.83 -5.84
CA VAL A 704 87.62 -19.07 -6.27
C VAL A 704 89.07 -18.80 -6.62
N TYR A 705 89.89 -19.85 -6.59
CA TYR A 705 91.29 -19.81 -7.00
C TYR A 705 91.54 -20.77 -8.16
N ALA A 706 92.50 -20.42 -9.02
CA ALA A 706 92.99 -21.30 -10.07
C ALA A 706 93.89 -22.40 -9.49
N PHE A 707 94.10 -23.46 -10.26
CA PHE A 707 94.99 -24.54 -9.85
C PHE A 707 96.47 -24.14 -10.07
N PRO A 708 97.41 -24.71 -9.30
CA PRO A 708 98.84 -24.43 -9.45
C PRO A 708 99.42 -24.76 -10.83
N ASP A 709 98.71 -25.56 -11.62
CA ASP A 709 99.06 -25.94 -12.99
C ASP A 709 98.65 -24.89 -14.05
N GLY A 710 98.08 -23.75 -13.64
CA GLY A 710 97.67 -22.66 -14.54
C GLY A 710 96.33 -22.91 -15.25
N THR A 711 95.53 -23.86 -14.76
CA THR A 711 94.19 -24.18 -15.27
C THR A 711 93.09 -23.78 -14.27
N PHE A 712 91.87 -23.58 -14.76
CA PHE A 712 90.67 -23.35 -13.93
C PHE A 712 89.83 -24.61 -13.72
N LYS A 713 89.83 -25.52 -14.71
CA LYS A 713 89.05 -26.76 -14.80
C LYS A 713 87.54 -26.49 -14.75
N PRO A 714 86.97 -25.72 -15.72
CA PRO A 714 85.56 -25.32 -15.70
C PRO A 714 84.59 -26.51 -15.65
N ASN A 715 84.90 -27.57 -16.41
CA ASN A 715 84.09 -28.79 -16.50
C ASN A 715 84.29 -29.79 -15.35
N GLN A 716 85.10 -29.45 -14.33
CA GLN A 716 85.29 -30.33 -13.19
C GLN A 716 83.96 -30.52 -12.45
N GLU A 717 83.48 -31.77 -12.41
CA GLU A 717 82.32 -32.18 -11.63
C GLU A 717 82.64 -32.12 -10.13
N LEU A 718 81.70 -31.62 -9.32
CA LEU A 718 81.90 -31.38 -7.89
C LEU A 718 81.02 -32.29 -7.03
N THR A 719 81.54 -32.67 -5.87
CA THR A 719 80.75 -33.32 -4.80
C THR A 719 79.98 -32.28 -3.99
N LEU A 720 78.95 -32.70 -3.25
CA LEU A 720 78.20 -31.80 -2.36
C LEU A 720 79.12 -31.08 -1.36
N THR A 721 80.08 -31.79 -0.76
CA THR A 721 81.05 -31.22 0.20
C THR A 721 81.87 -30.09 -0.44
N GLU A 722 82.34 -30.28 -1.67
CA GLU A 722 83.11 -29.27 -2.40
C GLU A 722 82.27 -28.03 -2.72
N VAL A 723 81.01 -28.24 -3.15
CA VAL A 723 80.09 -27.14 -3.44
C VAL A 723 79.78 -26.32 -2.18
N ILE A 724 79.49 -26.98 -1.06
CA ILE A 724 79.20 -26.31 0.22
C ILE A 724 80.41 -25.49 0.67
N TYR A 725 81.62 -26.05 0.57
CA TYR A 725 82.84 -25.34 0.95
C TYR A 725 83.04 -24.07 0.13
N LEU A 726 82.84 -24.15 -1.20
CA LEU A 726 82.94 -22.98 -2.08
C LEU A 726 81.88 -21.92 -1.75
N MET A 727 80.62 -22.33 -1.59
CA MET A 727 79.51 -21.41 -1.32
C MET A 727 79.57 -20.80 0.09
N SER A 728 80.06 -21.54 1.09
CA SER A 728 80.26 -21.05 2.45
C SER A 728 81.40 -20.05 2.51
N ASN A 729 82.53 -20.32 1.83
CA ASN A 729 83.62 -19.36 1.71
C ASN A 729 83.19 -18.06 1.00
N ALA A 730 82.29 -18.16 0.02
CA ALA A 730 81.70 -17.00 -0.65
C ALA A 730 80.61 -16.28 0.17
N GLY A 731 80.25 -16.76 1.37
CA GLY A 731 79.21 -16.16 2.23
C GLY A 731 77.78 -16.31 1.69
N ILE A 732 77.58 -17.22 0.74
CA ILE A 732 76.27 -17.44 0.10
C ILE A 732 75.37 -18.27 1.01
N ILE A 733 75.96 -19.26 1.68
CA ILE A 733 75.34 -20.08 2.73
C ILE A 733 76.18 -20.01 4.01
N ASP A 734 75.55 -20.27 5.15
CA ASP A 734 76.28 -20.50 6.40
C ASP A 734 76.97 -21.88 6.35
N TYR A 735 78.04 -22.08 7.14
CA TYR A 735 78.72 -23.37 7.18
C TYR A 735 77.79 -24.43 7.79
N GLU A 736 77.47 -25.48 7.02
CA GLU A 736 76.69 -26.63 7.47
C GLU A 736 77.59 -27.87 7.51
N GLU A 737 77.61 -28.58 8.65
CA GLU A 737 78.27 -29.89 8.72
C GLU A 737 77.47 -30.91 7.92
N VAL A 738 78.07 -31.42 6.84
CA VAL A 738 77.48 -32.45 5.99
C VAL A 738 78.35 -33.71 6.06
N GLU A 739 77.72 -34.88 6.06
CA GLU A 739 78.44 -36.16 6.02
C GLU A 739 79.35 -36.21 4.79
N ASP A 740 80.63 -36.51 5.03
CA ASP A 740 81.64 -36.51 4.00
C ASP A 740 81.34 -37.62 2.99
N SER A 741 80.82 -37.25 1.82
CA SER A 741 80.41 -38.18 0.77
C SER A 741 81.07 -37.79 -0.55
N ASN A 742 81.75 -38.76 -1.18
CA ASN A 742 82.34 -38.59 -2.52
C ASN A 742 81.28 -38.63 -3.64
N GLN A 743 80.02 -38.36 -3.33
CA GLN A 743 78.93 -38.45 -4.30
C GLN A 743 78.79 -37.12 -5.07
N LEU A 744 78.85 -37.22 -6.40
CA LEU A 744 78.56 -36.10 -7.30
C LEU A 744 77.10 -35.65 -7.15
N ILE A 745 76.88 -34.33 -7.20
CA ILE A 745 75.56 -33.74 -7.01
C ILE A 745 75.00 -33.19 -8.32
N SER A 746 73.72 -33.45 -8.59
CA SER A 746 73.00 -32.84 -9.70
C SER A 746 72.51 -31.43 -9.38
N ARG A 747 72.29 -30.59 -10.40
CA ARG A 747 71.77 -29.23 -10.22
C ARG A 747 70.43 -29.19 -9.44
N ALA A 748 69.56 -30.18 -9.65
CA ALA A 748 68.30 -30.28 -8.91
C ALA A 748 68.50 -30.62 -7.43
N GLN A 749 69.43 -31.53 -7.10
CA GLN A 749 69.78 -31.86 -5.72
C GLN A 749 70.44 -30.66 -5.02
N LEU A 750 71.24 -29.88 -5.74
CA LEU A 750 71.81 -28.64 -5.21
C LEU A 750 70.71 -27.61 -4.93
N ALA A 751 69.75 -27.43 -5.84
CA ALA A 751 68.62 -26.53 -5.62
C ALA A 751 67.79 -26.95 -4.40
N GLU A 752 67.56 -28.26 -4.25
CA GLU A 752 66.89 -28.82 -3.08
C GLU A 752 67.65 -28.50 -1.79
N PHE A 753 68.96 -28.79 -1.74
CA PHE A 753 69.81 -28.45 -0.59
C PHE A 753 69.74 -26.95 -0.25
N LEU A 754 69.95 -26.08 -1.25
CA LEU A 754 69.96 -24.63 -1.04
C LEU A 754 68.61 -24.10 -0.54
N ALA A 755 67.50 -24.61 -1.06
CA ALA A 755 66.17 -24.17 -0.68
C ALA A 755 65.86 -24.41 0.82
N TYR A 756 66.46 -25.44 1.42
CA TYR A 756 66.28 -25.78 2.84
C TYR A 756 67.35 -25.20 3.76
N THR A 757 68.31 -24.43 3.25
CA THR A 757 69.21 -23.66 4.12
C THR A 757 68.45 -22.52 4.81
N PRO A 758 68.73 -22.18 6.08
CA PRO A 758 67.95 -21.19 6.84
C PRO A 758 67.80 -19.82 6.15
N LYS A 759 68.80 -19.41 5.36
CA LYS A 759 68.81 -18.13 4.63
C LYS A 759 67.82 -18.13 3.47
N TYR A 760 67.79 -19.18 2.66
CA TYR A 760 66.93 -19.25 1.48
C TYR A 760 65.53 -19.76 1.83
N GLU A 761 65.39 -20.64 2.81
CA GLU A 761 64.09 -21.08 3.33
C GLU A 761 63.24 -19.86 3.73
N ARG A 762 63.80 -18.94 4.55
CA ARG A 762 63.12 -17.68 4.92
C ARG A 762 62.78 -16.79 3.74
N LYS A 763 63.62 -16.76 2.70
CA LYS A 763 63.35 -15.96 1.47
C LYS A 763 62.24 -16.61 0.65
N ILE A 764 62.21 -17.94 0.56
CA ILE A 764 61.17 -18.71 -0.13
C ILE A 764 59.84 -18.60 0.61
N GLU A 765 59.84 -18.76 1.94
CA GLU A 765 58.65 -18.54 2.78
C GLU A 765 58.06 -17.15 2.54
N LYS A 766 58.91 -16.12 2.53
CA LYS A 766 58.48 -14.75 2.16
C LYS A 766 57.96 -14.68 0.74
N LEU A 767 58.55 -15.38 -0.23
CA LEU A 767 58.11 -15.35 -1.64
C LEU A 767 56.72 -15.99 -1.81
N ILE A 768 56.43 -17.09 -1.12
CA ILE A 768 55.18 -17.84 -1.27
C ILE A 768 54.07 -17.37 -0.32
N ASP A 769 54.39 -16.53 0.67
CA ASP A 769 53.39 -15.91 1.55
C ASP A 769 52.54 -14.89 0.79
N TRP A 770 51.28 -15.25 0.54
CA TRP A 770 50.34 -14.37 -0.15
C TRP A 770 49.89 -13.17 0.68
N GLU A 771 50.03 -13.20 2.00
CA GLU A 771 49.52 -12.17 2.91
C GLU A 771 50.54 -11.08 3.26
N SER A 772 51.80 -11.23 2.84
CA SER A 772 52.87 -10.25 3.03
C SER A 772 53.62 -9.95 1.73
N GLY A 773 54.39 -8.86 1.66
CA GLY A 773 55.28 -8.56 0.53
C GLY A 773 54.61 -8.17 -0.79
N TYR A 774 53.32 -7.82 -0.77
CA TYR A 774 52.58 -7.21 -1.89
C TYR A 774 52.31 -5.71 -1.61
N ASP A 775 53.25 -5.03 -0.94
CA ASP A 775 53.07 -3.64 -0.53
C ASP A 775 53.02 -2.68 -1.73
N ILE A 776 51.92 -1.95 -1.82
CA ILE A 776 51.58 -1.08 -2.96
C ILE A 776 52.36 0.26 -2.89
N ASN A 777 53.11 0.48 -1.80
CA ASN A 777 53.81 1.73 -1.50
C ASN A 777 55.35 1.60 -1.46
N GLU A 778 55.91 0.40 -1.67
CA GLU A 778 57.35 0.20 -1.86
C GLU A 778 57.65 -0.01 -3.35
N LYS A 779 57.59 1.08 -4.12
CA LYS A 779 58.26 1.17 -5.42
C LYS A 779 59.31 2.25 -5.37
#